data_AF-A0A3L6DQ01-F1
#
_entry.id   AF-A0A3L6DQ01-F1
#
_cell.length_a   1.000
_cell.length_b   1.000
_cell.length_c   1.000
_cell.angle_alpha   90.00
_cell.angle_beta   90.00
_cell.angle_gamma   90.00
#
_symmetry.space_group_name_H-M   'P 1'
#
loop_
_entity.id
_entity.type
_entity.pdbx_description
1 polymer ?
#
loop_
_entity_poly.entity_id
_entity_poly.type
_entity_poly.pdbx_seq_one_letter_code
_entity_poly.pdbx_strand_id
1 'polypeptide(L)'
;FYISRGDYSNLQTKGYHARTPNRKPEPTCSLRASAPAMDVDDPSPRAGGGSGVDPPRIRRLEESVVNRIAAGEVIQRPSSAVKELVENSLDAGASTVSVTVKDGGLKLIQVSDDGYGIRFEDLPILCERHTTSKLSAYEDLQTIKSMGFRGEALASMTYVGHVTVTTITEGQLHGYRVCYKDGVMENEPKPCAAVKGTQIMVENLFYNMVARRKTLQNSNDDYPKIVDFISRFAVHHINVNFSCRKHGANRADVHSSSTSSRLDTIRNVYGASVVRDLIEIEVSDEDAGDAVFKMDGYISNANYVAKKIMMILFINDRLVECTALKRAIEFVYSATLPQASKPFIYMSINLPSEHVDVNIHPTKKEVSLLNQERVIETIKNTIEEKLRNCNTTRIFQTQAVNSALTQVYTQKDKGTEVKMAPGVKSQKAPVSQMVRTDPRNPSGSLHAYWHGQSSKLENKYDLVSVRNVVRSRRNPKDAGDLSSRHELLMEIDSHCHPGLLEVIKNCTYVGLADEVSALIQYNTHLYLVNVVNVSKELMYQQALCRFGNFNAIQLSEPAPLQELLLMALKDDESIGDENDEEKLEIAEANSKILKENAEMINEYFSIHVDHDGNLTRLPVVLDQYTPDMDRLPEFVLTMGNDVTWDDEKECFRTAAAAIGNFYALHPPILPNPSGSGVQVYKKNKACMASGEHVDSTDEDDIDHELLAEAETAWSQREWTIQHVLFPSMRLFLKPPKSMATDGTFVQVCSLVFQAIRTHTTLFLYPKRNIPSWSVRFSTLSNNSPRSRLPYISTLYVPGPTSRQALLSRPWAHLCSGEREQQHLA
;
A
#
# COMPACT_ATOMS: atom_id res chain seq x y z
N PHE A 1 25.16 -7.22 -13.90
CA PHE A 1 26.21 -6.28 -14.34
C PHE A 1 26.68 -5.50 -13.11
N TYR A 2 27.96 -5.23 -12.86
CA TYR A 2 29.19 -5.69 -13.51
C TYR A 2 29.82 -6.90 -12.78
N ILE A 3 30.64 -7.69 -13.47
CA ILE A 3 31.60 -8.62 -12.86
C ILE A 3 32.97 -8.27 -13.42
N SER A 4 33.94 -7.98 -12.56
CA SER A 4 35.36 -7.90 -12.97
C SER A 4 35.96 -9.31 -12.96
N ARG A 5 36.64 -9.69 -14.04
CA ARG A 5 37.41 -10.94 -14.10
C ARG A 5 38.79 -10.73 -13.48
N GLY A 6 39.31 -11.77 -12.82
CA GLY A 6 40.71 -11.91 -12.42
C GLY A 6 41.16 -13.33 -12.74
N ASP A 7 42.36 -13.48 -13.28
CA ASP A 7 42.73 -14.67 -14.05
C ASP A 7 43.21 -15.88 -13.23
N TYR A 8 43.07 -17.05 -13.83
CA TYR A 8 43.74 -18.28 -13.40
C TYR A 8 45.23 -18.21 -13.78
N SER A 9 46.13 -18.66 -12.89
CA SER A 9 46.93 -19.88 -13.17
C SER A 9 47.95 -20.25 -12.07
N ASN A 10 48.33 -21.53 -12.10
CA ASN A 10 49.64 -22.11 -11.77
C ASN A 10 50.07 -22.43 -10.32
N LEU A 11 50.25 -23.75 -10.12
CA LEU A 11 51.18 -24.44 -9.21
C LEU A 11 50.87 -24.37 -7.69
N GLN A 12 51.25 -25.36 -6.86
CA GLN A 12 52.04 -26.57 -7.12
C GLN A 12 51.57 -27.79 -6.29
N THR A 13 51.95 -28.99 -6.72
CA THR A 13 51.67 -30.27 -6.04
C THR A 13 52.54 -30.49 -4.80
N LYS A 14 51.94 -31.07 -3.75
CA LYS A 14 52.61 -31.99 -2.79
C LYS A 14 51.57 -32.76 -1.99
N GLY A 15 51.67 -34.09 -1.98
CA GLY A 15 50.88 -34.96 -1.11
C GLY A 15 51.79 -35.93 -0.36
N TYR A 16 51.30 -36.50 0.73
CA TYR A 16 51.98 -37.60 1.43
C TYR A 16 50.98 -38.64 1.97
N HIS A 17 51.45 -39.90 1.93
CA HIS A 17 50.84 -41.11 2.47
C HIS A 17 50.76 -41.11 4.02
N ALA A 18 50.01 -41.96 4.73
CA ALA A 18 48.84 -42.83 4.44
C ALA A 18 48.44 -43.55 5.77
N ARG A 19 47.64 -44.64 5.66
CA ARG A 19 47.37 -45.74 6.64
C ARG A 19 46.03 -45.73 7.40
N THR A 20 45.07 -46.42 6.78
CA THR A 20 44.12 -47.37 7.41
C THR A 20 44.88 -48.54 8.09
N PRO A 21 44.27 -49.48 8.89
CA PRO A 21 42.87 -49.94 8.79
C PRO A 21 42.09 -50.40 10.06
N ASN A 22 40.79 -50.63 9.86
CA ASN A 22 39.90 -51.65 10.46
C ASN A 22 39.94 -51.98 11.97
N ARG A 23 38.78 -51.82 12.63
CA ARG A 23 37.84 -52.93 12.95
C ARG A 23 36.52 -52.46 13.58
N LYS A 24 35.39 -53.05 13.16
CA LYS A 24 34.20 -53.29 14.02
C LYS A 24 34.40 -54.66 14.72
N PRO A 25 33.81 -54.93 15.90
CA PRO A 25 32.43 -55.42 15.94
C PRO A 25 31.56 -54.91 17.12
N GLU A 26 30.24 -54.90 16.90
CA GLU A 26 29.19 -55.02 17.94
C GLU A 26 29.16 -56.48 18.47
N PRO A 27 28.64 -56.82 19.68
CA PRO A 27 27.24 -56.53 20.06
C PRO A 27 26.89 -56.47 21.58
N THR A 28 25.58 -56.49 21.83
CA THR A 28 24.84 -56.78 23.09
C THR A 28 24.38 -55.60 23.94
N CYS A 29 23.33 -55.86 24.73
CA CYS A 29 22.42 -54.89 25.33
C CYS A 29 22.25 -55.15 26.83
N SER A 30 22.18 -54.10 27.64
CA SER A 30 21.58 -54.13 28.96
C SER A 30 20.96 -52.78 29.31
N LEU A 31 19.85 -52.78 30.06
CA LEU A 31 19.13 -51.57 30.41
C LEU A 31 19.69 -50.92 31.67
N ARG A 32 19.82 -49.58 31.66
CA ARG A 32 19.39 -48.75 32.79
C ARG A 32 19.14 -47.31 32.38
N ALA A 33 18.24 -46.65 33.10
CA ALA A 33 17.94 -45.24 32.92
C ALA A 33 18.84 -44.39 33.84
N SER A 34 19.38 -43.30 33.31
CA SER A 34 20.09 -42.25 34.06
C SER A 34 20.08 -40.98 33.23
N ALA A 35 19.55 -39.89 33.78
CA ALA A 35 19.71 -38.57 33.18
C ALA A 35 21.10 -38.00 33.53
N PRO A 36 21.76 -37.25 32.64
CA PRO A 36 22.77 -36.29 33.07
C PRO A 36 22.05 -35.20 33.89
N ALA A 37 22.38 -35.00 35.17
CA ALA A 37 23.64 -34.44 35.66
C ALA A 37 23.74 -32.95 35.30
N MET A 38 23.56 -32.10 36.32
CA MET A 38 23.92 -30.69 36.27
C MET A 38 25.38 -30.59 36.74
N ASP A 39 26.26 -30.07 35.90
CA ASP A 39 27.59 -29.65 36.35
C ASP A 39 27.48 -28.32 37.11
N VAL A 40 28.34 -28.13 38.11
CA VAL A 40 28.25 -27.05 39.10
C VAL A 40 29.30 -25.98 38.84
N ASP A 41 28.86 -24.73 39.00
CA ASP A 41 29.56 -23.43 39.03
C ASP A 41 31.11 -23.42 39.05
N ASP A 42 31.67 -22.69 38.07
CA ASP A 42 33.01 -22.09 38.15
C ASP A 42 32.83 -20.55 38.29
N PRO A 43 33.37 -19.89 39.35
CA PRO A 43 32.92 -18.56 39.75
C PRO A 43 33.56 -17.42 38.96
N SER A 44 32.91 -17.01 37.87
CA SER A 44 33.29 -15.79 37.13
C SER A 44 33.20 -14.51 38.01
N PRO A 45 34.22 -13.63 38.01
CA PRO A 45 34.30 -12.50 38.94
C PRO A 45 33.43 -11.32 38.53
N ARG A 46 32.72 -10.72 39.51
CA ARG A 46 32.02 -9.43 39.34
C ARG A 46 32.92 -8.26 39.75
N ALA A 47 33.43 -7.48 38.78
CA ALA A 47 33.89 -6.11 39.02
C ALA A 47 33.95 -5.27 37.73
N GLY A 48 33.45 -4.04 37.80
CA GLY A 48 33.80 -2.84 37.03
C GLY A 48 34.17 -2.94 35.54
N GLY A 49 33.35 -2.35 34.66
CA GLY A 49 33.70 -2.11 33.26
C GLY A 49 32.55 -1.60 32.41
N GLY A 50 32.27 -0.29 32.47
CA GLY A 50 31.34 0.36 31.55
C GLY A 50 31.96 0.57 30.17
N SER A 51 32.11 -0.49 29.37
CA SER A 51 32.54 -0.38 27.97
C SER A 51 31.35 -0.05 27.07
N GLY A 52 31.50 0.96 26.22
CA GLY A 52 30.52 1.27 25.17
C GLY A 52 30.25 0.03 24.32
N VAL A 53 28.96 -0.32 24.15
CA VAL A 53 28.56 -1.47 23.34
C VAL A 53 28.59 -1.05 21.87
N ASP A 54 29.71 -1.34 21.20
CA ASP A 54 29.85 -1.22 19.75
C ASP A 54 28.58 -1.76 19.04
N PRO A 55 28.00 -1.02 18.08
CA PRO A 55 26.80 -1.47 17.37
C PRO A 55 27.05 -2.84 16.71
N PRO A 56 26.07 -3.75 16.75
CA PRO A 56 26.28 -5.15 16.39
C PRO A 56 26.74 -5.28 14.93
N ARG A 57 28.00 -5.71 14.75
CA ARG A 57 28.65 -5.80 13.43
C ARG A 57 27.79 -6.60 12.44
N ILE A 58 27.42 -5.94 11.34
CA ILE A 58 26.71 -6.54 10.20
C ILE A 58 27.52 -7.73 9.65
N ARG A 59 26.85 -8.86 9.41
CA ARG A 59 27.45 -10.09 8.85
C ARG A 59 26.58 -10.58 7.70
N ARG A 60 27.20 -11.22 6.70
CA ARG A 60 26.47 -11.97 5.67
C ARG A 60 25.81 -13.18 6.31
N LEU A 61 24.56 -13.44 5.96
CA LEU A 61 23.87 -14.67 6.32
C LEU A 61 24.43 -15.86 5.52
N GLU A 62 24.27 -17.06 6.06
CA GLU A 62 24.53 -18.29 5.31
C GLU A 62 23.52 -18.44 4.17
N GLU A 63 23.98 -18.88 3.00
CA GLU A 63 23.13 -18.99 1.81
C GLU A 63 21.93 -19.94 2.01
N SER A 64 22.07 -21.00 2.80
CA SER A 64 20.93 -21.89 3.13
C SER A 64 19.84 -21.17 3.95
N VAL A 65 20.20 -20.17 4.75
CA VAL A 65 19.27 -19.33 5.52
C VAL A 65 18.58 -18.33 4.59
N VAL A 66 19.34 -17.63 3.74
CA VAL A 66 18.79 -16.70 2.73
C VAL A 66 17.79 -17.41 1.82
N ASN A 67 18.16 -18.59 1.31
CA ASN A 67 17.32 -19.36 0.40
C ASN A 67 16.04 -19.87 1.08
N ARG A 68 16.07 -20.24 2.36
CA ARG A 68 14.88 -20.65 3.14
C ARG A 68 13.97 -19.47 3.50
N ILE A 69 14.52 -18.28 3.74
CA ILE A 69 13.73 -17.06 3.96
C ILE A 69 12.96 -16.71 2.67
N ALA A 70 13.68 -16.53 1.55
CA ALA A 70 13.08 -16.19 0.26
C ALA A 70 12.06 -17.25 -0.23
N ALA A 71 12.34 -18.54 -0.02
CA ALA A 71 11.38 -19.60 -0.32
C ALA A 71 10.06 -19.48 0.46
N GLY A 72 10.11 -18.96 1.70
CA GLY A 72 8.95 -18.65 2.51
C GLY A 72 8.19 -17.37 2.10
N GLU A 73 8.77 -16.52 1.26
CA GLU A 73 8.11 -15.33 0.70
C GLU A 73 7.35 -15.69 -0.58
N VAL A 74 7.95 -16.55 -1.42
CA VAL A 74 7.34 -17.15 -2.61
C VAL A 74 6.22 -18.14 -2.23
N ILE A 75 6.53 -19.18 -1.47
CA ILE A 75 5.57 -20.22 -1.10
C ILE A 75 4.91 -19.87 0.24
N GLN A 76 3.89 -18.99 0.17
CA GLN A 76 3.30 -18.42 1.38
C GLN A 76 2.43 -19.40 2.19
N ARG A 77 1.67 -20.25 1.48
CA ARG A 77 0.69 -21.23 1.99
C ARG A 77 0.62 -22.46 1.06
N PRO A 78 0.00 -23.58 1.47
CA PRO A 78 -0.24 -24.73 0.60
C PRO A 78 -0.97 -24.37 -0.71
N SER A 79 -1.93 -23.44 -0.68
CA SER A 79 -2.63 -22.97 -1.88
C SER A 79 -1.73 -22.19 -2.86
N SER A 80 -0.68 -21.51 -2.37
CA SER A 80 0.33 -20.89 -3.23
C SER A 80 1.16 -21.92 -3.98
N ALA A 81 1.53 -23.03 -3.32
CA ALA A 81 2.22 -24.14 -3.98
C ALA A 81 1.33 -24.81 -5.04
N VAL A 82 0.04 -25.06 -4.74
CA VAL A 82 -0.89 -25.58 -5.76
C VAL A 82 -1.05 -24.62 -6.93
N LYS A 83 -1.11 -23.29 -6.71
CA LYS A 83 -1.18 -22.30 -7.79
C LYS A 83 0.01 -22.43 -8.74
N GLU A 84 1.23 -22.36 -8.22
CA GLU A 84 2.44 -22.45 -9.05
C GLU A 84 2.56 -23.79 -9.79
N LEU A 85 2.14 -24.91 -9.18
CA LEU A 85 2.15 -26.22 -9.85
C LEU A 85 1.11 -26.30 -10.98
N VAL A 86 -0.11 -25.80 -10.76
CA VAL A 86 -1.18 -25.82 -11.77
C VAL A 86 -0.90 -24.85 -12.92
N GLU A 87 -0.36 -23.66 -12.64
CA GLU A 87 0.13 -22.74 -13.68
C GLU A 87 1.24 -23.39 -14.51
N ASN A 88 2.16 -24.14 -13.90
CA ASN A 88 3.18 -24.88 -14.63
C ASN A 88 2.60 -26.02 -15.49
N SER A 89 1.57 -26.74 -15.03
CA SER A 89 0.87 -27.76 -15.83
C SER A 89 0.13 -27.16 -17.04
N LEU A 90 -0.46 -25.97 -16.89
CA LEU A 90 -1.15 -25.27 -17.98
C LEU A 90 -0.15 -24.70 -19.00
N ASP A 91 0.94 -24.10 -18.54
CA ASP A 91 2.08 -23.74 -19.40
C ASP A 91 2.69 -24.97 -20.10
N ALA A 92 2.56 -26.17 -19.51
CA ALA A 92 2.98 -27.44 -20.10
C ALA A 92 2.00 -28.02 -21.15
N GLY A 93 0.95 -27.27 -21.51
CA GLY A 93 -0.04 -27.66 -22.51
C GLY A 93 -1.01 -28.76 -22.07
N ALA A 94 -1.18 -28.96 -20.76
CA ALA A 94 -2.03 -30.03 -20.23
C ALA A 94 -3.52 -29.86 -20.57
N SER A 95 -4.14 -30.95 -21.02
CA SER A 95 -5.59 -31.09 -21.23
C SER A 95 -6.30 -31.66 -19.98
N THR A 96 -5.55 -32.23 -19.04
CA THR A 96 -6.03 -32.79 -17.78
C THR A 96 -5.08 -32.39 -16.65
N VAL A 97 -5.62 -31.82 -15.56
CA VAL A 97 -4.85 -31.49 -14.35
C VAL A 97 -5.55 -32.06 -13.12
N SER A 98 -4.86 -32.92 -12.39
CA SER A 98 -5.39 -33.62 -11.22
C SER A 98 -4.63 -33.26 -9.95
N VAL A 99 -5.35 -32.87 -8.90
CA VAL A 99 -4.82 -32.38 -7.64
C VAL A 99 -5.31 -33.25 -6.48
N THR A 100 -4.37 -33.87 -5.76
CA THR A 100 -4.64 -34.69 -4.59
C THR A 100 -3.94 -34.09 -3.37
N VAL A 101 -4.70 -33.79 -2.31
CA VAL A 101 -4.22 -33.03 -1.14
C VAL A 101 -4.44 -33.81 0.16
N LYS A 102 -3.47 -33.78 1.07
CA LYS A 102 -3.56 -34.40 2.40
C LYS A 102 -3.25 -33.36 3.47
N ASP A 103 -4.09 -33.31 4.50
CA ASP A 103 -3.87 -32.48 5.69
C ASP A 103 -3.65 -30.99 5.34
N GLY A 104 -4.62 -30.38 4.66
CA GLY A 104 -4.56 -28.99 4.17
C GLY A 104 -3.53 -28.73 3.06
N GLY A 105 -2.71 -29.72 2.71
CA GLY A 105 -1.52 -29.59 1.87
C GLY A 105 -0.23 -29.43 2.68
N LEU A 106 -0.28 -29.48 4.01
CA LEU A 106 0.93 -29.55 4.85
C LEU A 106 1.59 -30.93 4.79
N LYS A 107 0.81 -32.02 4.65
CA LYS A 107 1.38 -33.38 4.61
C LYS A 107 1.73 -33.83 3.19
N LEU A 108 0.85 -33.57 2.23
CA LEU A 108 1.02 -33.91 0.82
C LEU A 108 0.26 -32.93 -0.07
N ILE A 109 0.94 -32.41 -1.08
CA ILE A 109 0.36 -31.86 -2.30
C ILE A 109 0.85 -32.74 -3.45
N GLN A 110 -0.05 -33.25 -4.28
CA GLN A 110 0.29 -34.00 -5.48
C GLN A 110 -0.50 -33.40 -6.64
N VAL A 111 0.21 -32.81 -7.60
CA VAL A 111 -0.35 -32.35 -8.88
C VAL A 111 0.12 -33.33 -9.96
N SER A 112 -0.76 -33.69 -10.89
CA SER A 112 -0.40 -34.56 -12.03
C SER A 112 -1.17 -34.15 -13.27
N ASP A 113 -0.42 -33.97 -14.36
CA ASP A 113 -0.88 -33.47 -15.65
C ASP A 113 -0.53 -34.42 -16.81
N ASP A 114 -1.12 -34.16 -17.98
CA ASP A 114 -0.90 -34.88 -19.24
C ASP A 114 -0.13 -34.04 -20.29
N GLY A 115 0.65 -33.05 -19.83
CA GLY A 115 1.39 -32.12 -20.69
C GLY A 115 2.59 -32.73 -21.43
N TYR A 116 3.47 -31.89 -21.98
CA TYR A 116 4.62 -32.35 -22.78
C TYR A 116 5.74 -33.06 -21.98
N GLY A 117 5.72 -33.00 -20.64
CA GLY A 117 6.72 -33.62 -19.75
C GLY A 117 7.98 -32.74 -19.52
N ILE A 118 9.00 -33.30 -18.87
CA ILE A 118 10.30 -32.65 -18.64
C ILE A 118 11.40 -33.58 -19.18
N ARG A 119 12.38 -33.04 -19.92
CA ARG A 119 13.42 -33.87 -20.54
C ARG A 119 14.37 -34.43 -19.49
N PHE A 120 14.94 -35.60 -19.78
CA PHE A 120 15.96 -36.22 -18.91
C PHE A 120 17.18 -35.33 -18.67
N GLU A 121 17.60 -34.58 -19.69
CA GLU A 121 18.71 -33.62 -19.65
C GLU A 121 18.45 -32.39 -18.77
N ASP A 122 17.18 -32.02 -18.53
CA ASP A 122 16.80 -30.87 -17.70
C ASP A 122 16.69 -31.24 -16.20
N LEU A 123 16.60 -32.53 -15.87
CA LEU A 123 16.40 -33.01 -14.49
C LEU A 123 17.47 -32.53 -13.48
N PRO A 124 18.77 -32.41 -13.81
CA PRO A 124 19.76 -31.85 -12.90
C PRO A 124 19.43 -30.42 -12.44
N ILE A 125 18.96 -29.57 -13.36
CA ILE A 125 18.79 -28.13 -13.16
C ILE A 125 17.35 -27.71 -12.81
N LEU A 126 16.38 -28.65 -12.87
CA LEU A 126 14.94 -28.39 -12.71
C LEU A 126 14.54 -27.66 -11.41
N CYS A 127 15.29 -27.88 -10.33
CA CYS A 127 15.04 -27.25 -9.03
C CYS A 127 16.11 -26.21 -8.63
N GLU A 128 17.02 -25.86 -9.55
CA GLU A 128 17.96 -24.75 -9.34
C GLU A 128 17.24 -23.40 -9.46
N ARG A 129 17.82 -22.35 -8.87
CA ARG A 129 17.23 -21.00 -8.88
C ARG A 129 17.49 -20.29 -10.20
N HIS A 130 16.45 -19.59 -10.67
CA HIS A 130 16.45 -18.80 -11.91
C HIS A 130 16.52 -19.66 -13.20
N THR A 131 16.42 -20.99 -13.09
CA THR A 131 16.33 -21.89 -14.24
C THR A 131 14.90 -21.89 -14.79
N THR A 132 14.74 -21.57 -16.08
CA THR A 132 13.44 -21.59 -16.75
C THR A 132 13.58 -21.84 -18.25
N SER A 133 12.53 -22.39 -18.86
CA SER A 133 12.37 -22.55 -20.32
C SER A 133 11.47 -21.48 -20.93
N LYS A 134 11.02 -20.51 -20.13
CA LYS A 134 9.90 -19.59 -20.45
C LYS A 134 10.33 -18.14 -20.72
N LEU A 135 11.59 -17.81 -20.43
CA LEU A 135 12.19 -16.49 -20.58
C LEU A 135 13.65 -16.67 -21.00
N SER A 136 14.15 -15.89 -21.96
CA SER A 136 15.53 -15.98 -22.45
C SER A 136 16.30 -14.66 -22.36
N ALA A 137 15.60 -13.54 -22.54
CA ALA A 137 16.11 -12.18 -22.46
C ALA A 137 15.25 -11.32 -21.50
N TYR A 138 15.67 -10.09 -21.22
CA TYR A 138 14.89 -9.19 -20.36
C TYR A 138 13.66 -8.63 -21.09
N GLU A 139 13.83 -8.39 -22.39
CA GLU A 139 12.85 -7.89 -23.34
C GLU A 139 11.63 -8.82 -23.47
N ASP A 140 11.84 -10.13 -23.31
CA ASP A 140 10.77 -11.16 -23.31
C ASP A 140 9.68 -10.86 -22.26
N LEU A 141 10.03 -10.19 -21.13
CA LEU A 141 9.09 -9.84 -20.06
C LEU A 141 7.91 -8.98 -20.54
N GLN A 142 8.09 -8.17 -21.59
CA GLN A 142 7.03 -7.31 -22.15
C GLN A 142 6.03 -8.09 -23.01
N THR A 143 6.38 -9.30 -23.45
CA THR A 143 5.56 -10.11 -24.38
C THR A 143 5.11 -11.46 -23.80
N ILE A 144 5.53 -11.79 -22.57
CA ILE A 144 5.41 -13.13 -22.02
C ILE A 144 3.97 -13.58 -21.75
N LYS A 145 3.58 -14.68 -22.42
CA LYS A 145 2.24 -15.29 -22.31
C LYS A 145 2.13 -16.41 -21.28
N SER A 146 3.25 -16.97 -20.82
CA SER A 146 3.26 -18.07 -19.84
C SER A 146 2.99 -17.57 -18.42
N MET A 147 2.23 -18.34 -17.65
CA MET A 147 1.85 -17.99 -16.29
C MET A 147 3.05 -17.98 -15.35
N GLY A 148 3.93 -18.98 -15.42
CA GLY A 148 5.25 -18.98 -14.81
C GLY A 148 6.30 -18.29 -15.68
N PHE A 149 7.29 -17.63 -15.08
CA PHE A 149 8.47 -17.11 -15.79
C PHE A 149 9.76 -17.03 -14.94
N ARG A 150 9.68 -16.73 -13.64
CA ARG A 150 10.86 -16.42 -12.79
C ARG A 150 11.88 -17.54 -12.54
N GLY A 151 11.52 -18.81 -12.74
CA GLY A 151 12.43 -19.94 -12.43
C GLY A 151 12.68 -20.17 -10.94
N GLU A 152 11.77 -19.74 -10.05
CA GLU A 152 11.95 -19.78 -8.59
C GLU A 152 11.04 -20.78 -7.86
N ALA A 153 9.90 -21.17 -8.46
CA ALA A 153 8.82 -21.82 -7.72
C ALA A 153 9.17 -23.24 -7.23
N LEU A 154 9.70 -24.10 -8.10
CA LEU A 154 10.11 -25.45 -7.72
C LEU A 154 11.30 -25.45 -6.75
N ALA A 155 12.32 -24.63 -7.05
CA ALA A 155 13.44 -24.37 -6.14
C ALA A 155 12.94 -23.98 -4.74
N SER A 156 12.04 -22.99 -4.65
CA SER A 156 11.43 -22.56 -3.39
C SER A 156 10.73 -23.70 -2.65
N MET A 157 9.97 -24.55 -3.33
CA MET A 157 9.33 -25.71 -2.70
C MET A 157 10.36 -26.69 -2.08
N THR A 158 11.51 -26.92 -2.71
CA THR A 158 12.56 -27.81 -2.17
C THR A 158 13.29 -27.28 -0.93
N TYR A 159 13.26 -25.96 -0.68
CA TYR A 159 13.82 -25.36 0.54
C TYR A 159 12.86 -25.45 1.74
N VAL A 160 11.57 -25.74 1.52
CA VAL A 160 10.55 -25.80 2.59
C VAL A 160 9.78 -27.13 2.65
N GLY A 161 10.04 -28.08 1.76
CA GLY A 161 9.40 -29.39 1.71
C GLY A 161 10.20 -30.36 0.84
N HIS A 162 9.84 -31.64 0.87
CA HIS A 162 10.48 -32.67 0.04
C HIS A 162 9.75 -32.77 -1.29
N VAL A 163 10.45 -32.55 -2.41
CA VAL A 163 9.84 -32.58 -3.74
C VAL A 163 10.26 -33.84 -4.48
N THR A 164 9.30 -34.64 -4.92
CA THR A 164 9.51 -35.74 -5.86
C THR A 164 8.83 -35.40 -7.19
N VAL A 165 9.58 -35.46 -8.29
CA VAL A 165 9.05 -35.32 -9.65
C VAL A 165 9.06 -36.70 -10.30
N THR A 166 7.94 -37.07 -10.92
CA THR A 166 7.85 -38.19 -11.86
C THR A 166 7.39 -37.64 -13.21
N THR A 167 8.09 -37.92 -14.30
CA THR A 167 7.79 -37.32 -15.61
C THR A 167 8.16 -38.26 -16.76
N ILE A 168 7.48 -38.11 -17.90
CA ILE A 168 7.82 -38.77 -19.16
C ILE A 168 7.47 -37.85 -20.34
N THR A 169 8.41 -37.67 -21.26
CA THR A 169 8.18 -36.94 -22.51
C THR A 169 7.67 -37.88 -23.60
N GLU A 170 7.01 -37.31 -24.61
CA GLU A 170 6.46 -38.07 -25.73
C GLU A 170 7.55 -38.83 -26.50
N GLY A 171 7.27 -40.10 -26.83
CA GLY A 171 8.21 -41.00 -27.51
C GLY A 171 9.20 -41.75 -26.61
N GLN A 172 9.24 -41.50 -25.29
CA GLN A 172 10.09 -42.25 -24.37
C GLN A 172 9.47 -43.59 -23.94
N LEU A 173 10.32 -44.60 -23.70
CA LEU A 173 9.91 -45.95 -23.32
C LEU A 173 9.46 -46.06 -21.85
N HIS A 174 10.03 -45.22 -20.97
CA HIS A 174 9.71 -45.18 -19.54
C HIS A 174 9.90 -43.76 -18.99
N GLY A 175 9.20 -43.45 -17.89
CA GLY A 175 9.39 -42.19 -17.18
C GLY A 175 10.54 -42.27 -16.18
N TYR A 176 10.90 -41.11 -15.63
CA TYR A 176 11.92 -41.00 -14.59
C TYR A 176 11.32 -40.40 -13.31
N ARG A 177 11.80 -40.87 -12.15
CA ARG A 177 11.49 -40.33 -10.83
C ARG A 177 12.74 -39.79 -10.15
N VAL A 178 12.65 -38.55 -9.68
CA VAL A 178 13.73 -37.81 -9.02
C VAL A 178 13.24 -37.20 -7.72
N CYS A 179 14.09 -37.18 -6.69
CA CYS A 179 13.84 -36.47 -5.42
C CYS A 179 14.79 -35.27 -5.31
N TYR A 180 14.27 -34.13 -4.85
CA TYR A 180 15.01 -32.88 -4.72
C TYR A 180 14.87 -32.27 -3.32
N LYS A 181 15.91 -31.57 -2.89
CA LYS A 181 16.01 -30.94 -1.57
C LYS A 181 17.00 -29.78 -1.59
N ASP A 182 16.63 -28.66 -0.95
CA ASP A 182 17.44 -27.44 -0.87
C ASP A 182 18.02 -26.98 -2.25
N GLY A 183 17.26 -27.20 -3.33
CA GLY A 183 17.60 -26.89 -4.74
C GLY A 183 18.19 -28.05 -5.55
N VAL A 184 18.72 -29.10 -4.91
CA VAL A 184 19.59 -30.10 -5.55
C VAL A 184 18.89 -31.46 -5.69
N MET A 185 19.17 -32.21 -6.76
CA MET A 185 18.78 -33.61 -6.92
C MET A 185 19.53 -34.52 -5.93
N GLU A 186 18.82 -35.26 -5.07
CA GLU A 186 19.42 -36.11 -4.03
C GLU A 186 19.96 -37.46 -4.55
N ASN A 187 19.43 -37.96 -5.68
CA ASN A 187 19.67 -39.30 -6.22
C ASN A 187 19.57 -39.25 -7.75
N GLU A 188 20.36 -40.04 -8.47
CA GLU A 188 20.22 -40.22 -9.93
C GLU A 188 18.76 -40.58 -10.35
N PRO A 189 18.27 -40.13 -11.53
CA PRO A 189 16.89 -40.36 -11.94
C PRO A 189 16.55 -41.84 -12.11
N LYS A 190 15.59 -42.33 -11.33
CA LYS A 190 15.21 -43.75 -11.31
C LYS A 190 14.16 -44.04 -12.40
N PRO A 191 14.39 -44.97 -13.34
CA PRO A 191 13.41 -45.31 -14.36
C PRO A 191 12.18 -45.94 -13.72
N CYS A 192 10.99 -45.59 -14.19
CA CYS A 192 9.72 -46.06 -13.63
C CYS A 192 8.57 -46.02 -14.65
N ALA A 193 7.50 -46.75 -14.33
CA ALA A 193 6.24 -46.62 -15.06
C ALA A 193 5.61 -45.25 -14.74
N ALA A 194 5.29 -44.49 -15.80
CA ALA A 194 4.64 -43.20 -15.76
C ALA A 194 3.65 -43.07 -16.93
N VAL A 195 2.65 -42.20 -16.78
CA VAL A 195 1.78 -41.76 -17.88
C VAL A 195 2.33 -40.45 -18.45
N LYS A 196 2.00 -40.11 -19.72
CA LYS A 196 2.39 -38.86 -20.39
C LYS A 196 2.17 -37.65 -19.48
N GLY A 197 3.10 -36.71 -19.49
CA GLY A 197 3.06 -35.50 -18.66
C GLY A 197 3.92 -35.59 -17.42
N THR A 198 3.58 -34.79 -16.40
CA THR A 198 4.36 -34.65 -15.17
C THR A 198 3.50 -34.83 -13.93
N GLN A 199 4.08 -35.46 -12.91
CA GLN A 199 3.55 -35.56 -11.56
C GLN A 199 4.56 -34.95 -10.58
N ILE A 200 4.15 -33.88 -9.90
CA ILE A 200 4.95 -33.23 -8.86
C ILE A 200 4.28 -33.48 -7.51
N MET A 201 5.06 -34.07 -6.60
CA MET A 201 4.64 -34.44 -5.26
C MET A 201 5.48 -33.68 -4.23
N VAL A 202 4.83 -32.88 -3.39
CA VAL A 202 5.46 -32.09 -2.33
C VAL A 202 5.00 -32.62 -0.98
N GLU A 203 5.92 -33.15 -0.17
CA GLU A 203 5.65 -33.75 1.13
C GLU A 203 6.21 -32.89 2.28
N ASN A 204 5.47 -32.90 3.40
CA ASN A 204 5.82 -32.22 4.65
C ASN A 204 6.18 -30.73 4.46
N LEU A 205 5.28 -29.96 3.84
CA LEU A 205 5.47 -28.53 3.62
C LEU A 205 5.65 -27.78 4.95
N PHE A 206 6.66 -26.91 4.98
CA PHE A 206 7.15 -26.14 6.13
C PHE A 206 7.71 -27.01 7.29
N TYR A 207 8.21 -28.23 7.03
CA TYR A 207 8.78 -29.09 8.08
C TYR A 207 9.89 -28.41 8.90
N ASN A 208 10.71 -27.59 8.23
CA ASN A 208 11.83 -26.84 8.81
C ASN A 208 11.44 -25.44 9.33
N MET A 209 10.22 -24.96 9.05
CA MET A 209 9.71 -23.65 9.52
C MET A 209 8.66 -23.83 10.62
N VAL A 210 9.07 -24.32 11.79
CA VAL A 210 8.17 -24.75 12.89
C VAL A 210 7.11 -23.70 13.26
N ALA A 211 7.47 -22.41 13.35
CA ALA A 211 6.54 -21.33 13.67
C ALA A 211 5.43 -21.19 12.60
N ARG A 212 5.81 -21.20 11.31
CA ARG A 212 4.87 -21.13 10.18
C ARG A 212 3.99 -22.38 10.08
N ARG A 213 4.58 -23.55 10.33
CA ARG A 213 3.84 -24.81 10.32
C ARG A 213 2.77 -24.85 11.42
N LYS A 214 3.03 -24.27 12.60
CA LYS A 214 2.04 -24.10 13.67
C LYS A 214 0.91 -23.13 13.27
N THR A 215 1.21 -21.98 12.66
CA THR A 215 0.16 -21.01 12.27
C THR A 215 -0.70 -21.49 11.10
N LEU A 216 -0.25 -22.47 10.32
CA LEU A 216 -1.00 -23.10 9.23
C LEU A 216 -1.61 -24.47 9.60
N GLN A 217 -1.46 -24.93 10.85
CA GLN A 217 -1.83 -26.29 11.27
C GLN A 217 -3.35 -26.59 11.23
N ASN A 218 -4.19 -25.57 11.02
CA ASN A 218 -5.62 -25.73 10.78
C ASN A 218 -5.89 -26.20 9.34
N SER A 219 -5.72 -27.50 9.09
CA SER A 219 -5.92 -28.13 7.77
C SER A 219 -7.30 -27.91 7.13
N ASN A 220 -8.31 -27.53 7.92
CA ASN A 220 -9.64 -27.15 7.45
C ASN A 220 -9.69 -25.77 6.77
N ASP A 221 -8.71 -24.89 7.01
CA ASP A 221 -8.74 -23.52 6.48
C ASP A 221 -8.21 -23.43 5.06
N ASP A 222 -7.16 -24.19 4.69
CA ASP A 222 -6.48 -24.05 3.39
C ASP A 222 -6.99 -25.03 2.31
N TYR A 223 -7.54 -26.21 2.67
CA TYR A 223 -8.14 -27.09 1.65
C TYR A 223 -9.34 -26.46 0.89
N PRO A 224 -10.28 -25.75 1.54
CA PRO A 224 -11.35 -25.05 0.82
C PRO A 224 -10.85 -23.94 -0.10
N LYS A 225 -9.68 -23.34 0.19
CA LYS A 225 -9.03 -22.36 -0.69
C LYS A 225 -8.41 -23.02 -1.91
N ILE A 226 -7.85 -24.23 -1.77
CA ILE A 226 -7.38 -25.04 -2.90
C ILE A 226 -8.57 -25.45 -3.79
N VAL A 227 -9.67 -25.89 -3.18
CA VAL A 227 -10.93 -26.20 -3.91
C VAL A 227 -11.42 -24.97 -4.69
N ASP A 228 -11.58 -23.81 -4.05
CA ASP A 228 -12.03 -22.59 -4.74
C ASP A 228 -11.03 -22.12 -5.82
N PHE A 229 -9.72 -22.28 -5.61
CA PHE A 229 -8.72 -21.99 -6.64
C PHE A 229 -8.90 -22.85 -7.89
N ILE A 230 -9.01 -24.18 -7.73
CA ILE A 230 -9.23 -25.10 -8.87
C ILE A 230 -10.59 -24.85 -9.54
N SER A 231 -11.63 -24.53 -8.75
CA SER A 231 -12.93 -24.12 -9.25
C SER A 231 -12.88 -22.90 -10.19
N ARG A 232 -12.08 -21.88 -9.85
CA ARG A 232 -11.89 -20.68 -10.69
C ARG A 232 -11.18 -21.01 -12.00
N PHE A 233 -10.11 -21.79 -11.96
CA PHE A 233 -9.36 -22.20 -13.15
C PHE A 233 -10.19 -23.07 -14.09
N ALA A 234 -11.02 -23.97 -13.55
CA ALA A 234 -11.95 -24.79 -14.33
C ALA A 234 -12.99 -23.95 -15.09
N VAL A 235 -13.56 -22.91 -14.47
CA VAL A 235 -14.50 -22.00 -15.14
C VAL A 235 -13.84 -21.21 -16.27
N HIS A 236 -12.56 -20.86 -16.14
CA HIS A 236 -11.85 -20.10 -17.15
C HIS A 236 -11.43 -20.98 -18.35
N HIS A 237 -10.59 -21.99 -18.10
CA HIS A 237 -10.04 -22.91 -19.11
C HIS A 237 -11.00 -24.09 -19.36
N ILE A 238 -12.12 -23.83 -20.04
CA ILE A 238 -13.16 -24.82 -20.35
C ILE A 238 -12.66 -26.07 -21.13
N ASN A 239 -11.53 -25.93 -21.82
CA ASN A 239 -10.87 -27.00 -22.58
C ASN A 239 -10.04 -27.96 -21.71
N VAL A 240 -9.88 -27.68 -20.40
CA VAL A 240 -9.02 -28.45 -19.49
C VAL A 240 -9.85 -29.16 -18.40
N ASN A 241 -9.60 -30.46 -18.25
CA ASN A 241 -10.23 -31.31 -17.25
C ASN A 241 -9.52 -31.17 -15.90
N PHE A 242 -10.09 -30.40 -14.98
CA PHE A 242 -9.58 -30.26 -13.61
C PHE A 242 -10.23 -31.28 -12.69
N SER A 243 -9.45 -31.82 -11.75
CA SER A 243 -9.98 -32.56 -10.61
C SER A 243 -9.25 -32.21 -9.31
N CYS A 244 -9.99 -32.05 -8.22
CA CYS A 244 -9.43 -31.81 -6.88
C CYS A 244 -10.07 -32.77 -5.86
N ARG A 245 -9.24 -33.51 -5.11
CA ARG A 245 -9.68 -34.48 -4.10
C ARG A 245 -8.79 -34.51 -2.86
N LYS A 246 -9.36 -34.94 -1.74
CA LYS A 246 -8.60 -35.32 -0.55
C LYS A 246 -7.92 -36.68 -0.79
N HIS A 247 -6.69 -36.84 -0.34
CA HIS A 247 -5.97 -38.12 -0.41
C HIS A 247 -6.77 -39.22 0.30
N GLY A 248 -7.17 -40.26 -0.44
CA GLY A 248 -7.95 -41.38 0.09
C GLY A 248 -9.47 -41.17 0.08
N ALA A 249 -9.97 -40.06 -0.50
CA ALA A 249 -11.39 -39.89 -0.80
C ALA A 249 -11.70 -40.48 -2.18
N ASN A 250 -12.74 -41.31 -2.26
CA ASN A 250 -13.20 -41.96 -3.51
C ASN A 250 -13.89 -40.98 -4.49
N ARG A 251 -14.30 -39.80 -4.01
CA ARG A 251 -14.95 -38.75 -4.79
C ARG A 251 -14.10 -37.49 -4.80
N ALA A 252 -14.03 -36.83 -5.94
CA ALA A 252 -13.45 -35.49 -6.07
C ALA A 252 -14.45 -34.41 -5.64
N ASP A 253 -13.95 -33.38 -4.95
CA ASP A 253 -14.73 -32.22 -4.52
C ASP A 253 -14.90 -31.21 -5.67
N VAL A 254 -13.91 -31.13 -6.57
CA VAL A 254 -14.03 -30.46 -7.88
C VAL A 254 -13.78 -31.48 -8.99
N HIS A 255 -14.62 -31.47 -10.02
CA HIS A 255 -14.37 -32.16 -11.27
C HIS A 255 -15.02 -31.37 -12.41
N SER A 256 -14.23 -30.78 -13.30
CA SER A 256 -14.72 -30.42 -14.63
C SER A 256 -14.54 -31.61 -15.56
N SER A 257 -15.60 -31.94 -16.29
CA SER A 257 -15.52 -32.60 -17.58
C SER A 257 -15.43 -31.52 -18.66
N SER A 258 -14.69 -31.80 -19.73
CA SER A 258 -14.60 -30.99 -20.94
C SER A 258 -16.00 -30.80 -21.53
N THR A 259 -16.60 -29.64 -21.25
CA THR A 259 -18.00 -29.31 -21.56
C THR A 259 -18.06 -28.20 -22.59
N SER A 260 -19.10 -28.22 -23.42
CA SER A 260 -19.24 -27.34 -24.57
C SER A 260 -19.47 -25.86 -24.24
N SER A 261 -19.79 -25.50 -22.99
CA SER A 261 -19.97 -24.11 -22.59
C SER A 261 -19.45 -23.82 -21.18
N ARG A 262 -19.01 -22.57 -20.98
CA ARG A 262 -18.58 -22.05 -19.68
C ARG A 262 -19.69 -22.08 -18.62
N LEU A 263 -20.94 -21.88 -19.03
CA LEU A 263 -22.11 -21.98 -18.15
C LEU A 263 -22.30 -23.40 -17.61
N ASP A 264 -21.96 -24.44 -18.37
CA ASP A 264 -22.01 -25.82 -17.90
C ASP A 264 -20.93 -26.09 -16.83
N THR A 265 -19.71 -25.57 -17.02
CA THR A 265 -18.67 -25.66 -16.00
C THR A 265 -19.05 -24.91 -14.72
N ILE A 266 -19.60 -23.70 -14.81
CA ILE A 266 -20.13 -22.98 -13.65
C ILE A 266 -21.25 -23.79 -12.96
N ARG A 267 -22.10 -24.47 -13.73
CA ARG A 267 -23.17 -25.33 -13.18
C ARG A 267 -22.61 -26.53 -12.39
N ASN A 268 -21.55 -27.15 -12.90
CA ASN A 268 -20.90 -28.30 -12.28
C ASN A 268 -20.09 -27.92 -11.03
N VAL A 269 -19.47 -26.74 -11.04
CA VAL A 269 -18.52 -26.28 -10.01
C VAL A 269 -19.18 -25.48 -8.90
N TYR A 270 -20.05 -24.51 -9.24
CA TYR A 270 -20.72 -23.62 -8.29
C TYR A 270 -22.22 -23.92 -8.11
N GLY A 271 -22.78 -24.83 -8.91
CA GLY A 271 -24.14 -25.35 -8.77
C GLY A 271 -25.19 -24.68 -9.64
N ALA A 272 -26.26 -25.42 -9.94
CA ALA A 272 -27.34 -24.97 -10.82
C ALA A 272 -28.18 -23.79 -10.27
N SER A 273 -28.07 -23.48 -8.97
CA SER A 273 -28.68 -22.28 -8.40
C SER A 273 -28.06 -21.00 -8.96
N VAL A 274 -26.74 -20.96 -9.15
CA VAL A 274 -26.02 -19.77 -9.66
C VAL A 274 -26.39 -19.51 -11.12
N VAL A 275 -26.31 -20.54 -11.97
CA VAL A 275 -26.42 -20.40 -13.43
C VAL A 275 -27.79 -19.90 -13.91
N ARG A 276 -28.88 -20.17 -13.17
CA ARG A 276 -30.22 -19.62 -13.49
C ARG A 276 -30.29 -18.10 -13.36
N ASP A 277 -29.41 -17.53 -12.56
CA ASP A 277 -29.41 -16.11 -12.20
C ASP A 277 -28.24 -15.34 -12.82
N LEU A 278 -27.54 -15.92 -13.81
CA LEU A 278 -26.47 -15.23 -14.55
C LEU A 278 -26.99 -14.49 -15.78
N ILE A 279 -26.36 -13.35 -16.05
CA ILE A 279 -26.51 -12.50 -17.24
C ILE A 279 -25.15 -12.43 -17.94
N GLU A 280 -25.14 -12.53 -19.26
CA GLU A 280 -23.93 -12.40 -20.08
C GLU A 280 -23.57 -10.92 -20.30
N ILE A 281 -22.30 -10.60 -20.09
CA ILE A 281 -21.75 -9.26 -20.30
C ILE A 281 -20.50 -9.35 -21.19
N GLU A 282 -20.52 -8.52 -22.23
CA GLU A 282 -19.41 -8.28 -23.13
C GLU A 282 -19.13 -6.78 -23.09
N VAL A 283 -17.86 -6.39 -23.11
CA VAL A 283 -17.40 -4.99 -23.12
C VAL A 283 -16.22 -4.91 -24.09
N SER A 284 -16.24 -3.91 -24.97
CA SER A 284 -15.16 -3.61 -25.91
C SER A 284 -14.99 -2.10 -26.00
N ASP A 285 -13.80 -1.61 -25.65
CA ASP A 285 -13.45 -0.20 -25.80
C ASP A 285 -12.73 -0.01 -27.14
N GLU A 286 -13.49 0.31 -28.18
CA GLU A 286 -12.97 0.50 -29.56
C GLU A 286 -12.58 1.97 -29.84
N ASP A 287 -12.89 2.90 -28.94
CA ASP A 287 -12.75 4.34 -29.17
C ASP A 287 -11.41 4.93 -28.69
N ALA A 288 -10.62 5.39 -29.66
CA ALA A 288 -9.42 6.23 -29.55
C ALA A 288 -8.14 5.62 -28.93
N GLY A 289 -7.15 5.41 -29.80
CA GLY A 289 -5.71 5.54 -29.49
C GLY A 289 -5.08 4.34 -28.80
N ASP A 290 -5.14 4.34 -27.46
CA ASP A 290 -4.14 3.69 -26.60
C ASP A 290 -4.72 2.64 -25.63
N ALA A 291 -5.99 2.24 -25.77
CA ALA A 291 -6.67 1.43 -24.75
C ALA A 291 -7.67 0.38 -25.28
N VAL A 292 -7.38 -0.27 -26.41
CA VAL A 292 -8.20 -1.40 -26.89
C VAL A 292 -8.17 -2.55 -25.87
N PHE A 293 -9.30 -2.78 -25.19
CA PHE A 293 -9.50 -3.92 -24.31
C PHE A 293 -10.82 -4.61 -24.61
N LYS A 294 -10.85 -5.94 -24.44
CA LYS A 294 -12.09 -6.74 -24.48
C LYS A 294 -12.31 -7.42 -23.14
N MET A 295 -13.55 -7.42 -22.64
CA MET A 295 -13.98 -8.23 -21.50
C MET A 295 -15.16 -9.12 -21.90
N ASP A 296 -15.05 -10.41 -21.61
CA ASP A 296 -16.14 -11.39 -21.70
C ASP A 296 -16.47 -11.92 -20.29
N GLY A 297 -17.75 -12.01 -19.91
CA GLY A 297 -18.11 -12.34 -18.53
C GLY A 297 -19.56 -12.75 -18.27
N TYR A 298 -19.80 -13.18 -17.03
CA TYR A 298 -21.11 -13.50 -16.47
C TYR A 298 -21.30 -12.85 -15.11
N ILE A 299 -22.40 -12.13 -14.94
CA ILE A 299 -22.72 -11.39 -13.72
C ILE A 299 -24.10 -11.82 -13.18
N SER A 300 -24.27 -11.86 -11.86
CA SER A 300 -25.54 -12.26 -11.26
C SER A 300 -26.62 -11.17 -11.38
N ASN A 301 -27.86 -11.56 -11.65
CA ASN A 301 -29.03 -10.70 -11.65
C ASN A 301 -29.40 -10.21 -10.22
N ALA A 302 -30.47 -9.42 -10.11
CA ALA A 302 -30.95 -8.89 -8.82
C ALA A 302 -31.69 -9.91 -7.93
N ASN A 303 -31.97 -11.12 -8.43
CA ASN A 303 -32.63 -12.20 -7.70
C ASN A 303 -31.64 -13.12 -6.96
N TYR A 304 -30.36 -13.10 -7.35
CA TYR A 304 -29.32 -13.90 -6.73
C TYR A 304 -29.10 -13.52 -5.26
N VAL A 305 -29.06 -14.53 -4.38
CA VAL A 305 -28.88 -14.36 -2.93
C VAL A 305 -27.65 -15.15 -2.44
N ALA A 306 -26.58 -14.43 -2.12
CA ALA A 306 -25.40 -14.99 -1.46
C ALA A 306 -24.92 -14.12 -0.29
N LYS A 307 -24.29 -14.76 0.71
CA LYS A 307 -23.75 -14.11 1.92
C LYS A 307 -22.36 -13.49 1.74
N LYS A 308 -21.67 -13.81 0.64
CA LYS A 308 -20.31 -13.36 0.31
C LYS A 308 -20.26 -13.09 -1.19
N ILE A 309 -19.53 -12.05 -1.58
CA ILE A 309 -19.23 -11.77 -2.99
C ILE A 309 -18.30 -12.85 -3.55
N MET A 310 -18.70 -13.47 -4.66
CA MET A 310 -17.85 -14.35 -5.44
C MET A 310 -17.39 -13.58 -6.68
N MET A 311 -16.10 -13.31 -6.79
CA MET A 311 -15.53 -12.57 -7.91
C MET A 311 -14.36 -13.37 -8.48
N ILE A 312 -14.51 -13.79 -9.73
CA ILE A 312 -13.55 -14.54 -10.51
C ILE A 312 -13.08 -13.62 -11.63
N LEU A 313 -11.87 -13.08 -11.49
CA LEU A 313 -11.27 -12.14 -12.44
C LEU A 313 -10.04 -12.78 -13.06
N PHE A 314 -10.07 -12.94 -14.38
CA PHE A 314 -8.91 -13.29 -15.18
C PHE A 314 -8.48 -12.09 -16.03
N ILE A 315 -7.17 -11.88 -16.13
CA ILE A 315 -6.54 -10.86 -16.96
C ILE A 315 -5.42 -11.56 -17.74
N ASN A 316 -5.53 -11.62 -19.06
CA ASN A 316 -4.59 -12.34 -19.95
C ASN A 316 -4.27 -13.76 -19.41
N ASP A 317 -5.32 -14.56 -19.24
CA ASP A 317 -5.31 -15.93 -18.67
C ASP A 317 -4.81 -16.09 -17.22
N ARG A 318 -4.43 -15.00 -16.52
CA ARG A 318 -3.99 -15.02 -15.11
C ARG A 318 -5.13 -14.73 -14.14
N LEU A 319 -5.26 -15.52 -13.06
CA LEU A 319 -6.18 -15.23 -11.95
C LEU A 319 -5.66 -14.09 -11.07
N VAL A 320 -6.39 -12.96 -11.03
CA VAL A 320 -5.99 -11.70 -10.37
C VAL A 320 -7.01 -11.24 -9.31
N GLU A 321 -6.54 -10.60 -8.24
CA GLU A 321 -7.38 -9.95 -7.22
C GLU A 321 -7.32 -8.40 -7.35
N CYS A 322 -8.18 -7.80 -8.19
CA CYS A 322 -8.27 -6.33 -8.28
C CYS A 322 -9.24 -5.75 -7.23
N THR A 323 -8.72 -5.12 -6.19
CA THR A 323 -9.53 -4.57 -5.08
C THR A 323 -10.34 -3.33 -5.48
N ALA A 324 -9.84 -2.50 -6.40
CA ALA A 324 -10.52 -1.31 -6.90
C ALA A 324 -11.76 -1.68 -7.73
N LEU A 325 -11.61 -2.55 -8.75
CA LEU A 325 -12.72 -3.05 -9.57
C LEU A 325 -13.78 -3.76 -8.71
N LYS A 326 -13.35 -4.54 -7.72
CA LYS A 326 -14.25 -5.20 -6.76
C LYS A 326 -15.14 -4.21 -6.00
N ARG A 327 -14.56 -3.10 -5.51
CA ARG A 327 -15.30 -2.03 -4.81
C ARG A 327 -16.26 -1.30 -5.74
N ALA A 328 -15.83 -0.98 -6.96
CA ALA A 328 -16.67 -0.30 -7.95
C ALA A 328 -17.91 -1.14 -8.31
N ILE A 329 -17.74 -2.44 -8.53
CA ILE A 329 -18.85 -3.36 -8.81
C ILE A 329 -19.73 -3.57 -7.56
N GLU A 330 -19.14 -3.70 -6.37
CA GLU A 330 -19.92 -3.82 -5.11
C GLU A 330 -20.76 -2.57 -4.83
N PHE A 331 -20.32 -1.37 -5.24
CA PHE A 331 -21.11 -0.14 -5.19
C PHE A 331 -22.35 -0.21 -6.08
N VAL A 332 -22.20 -0.55 -7.38
CA VAL A 332 -23.32 -0.70 -8.34
C VAL A 332 -24.33 -1.76 -7.85
N TYR A 333 -23.84 -2.88 -7.33
CA TYR A 333 -24.71 -3.91 -6.75
C TYR A 333 -25.40 -3.47 -5.45
N SER A 334 -24.80 -2.59 -4.66
CA SER A 334 -25.44 -2.06 -3.43
C SER A 334 -26.64 -1.15 -3.70
N ALA A 335 -26.72 -0.55 -4.90
CA ALA A 335 -27.86 0.24 -5.35
C ALA A 335 -28.99 -0.60 -5.99
N THR A 336 -28.72 -1.85 -6.38
CA THR A 336 -29.64 -2.69 -7.18
C THR A 336 -30.12 -3.96 -6.48
N LEU A 337 -29.38 -4.50 -5.50
CA LEU A 337 -29.77 -5.66 -4.71
C LEU A 337 -30.58 -5.28 -3.45
N PRO A 338 -31.50 -6.16 -2.99
CA PRO A 338 -32.05 -6.09 -1.64
C PRO A 338 -30.94 -6.10 -0.57
N GLN A 339 -31.14 -5.35 0.52
CA GLN A 339 -30.14 -5.22 1.59
C GLN A 339 -29.68 -6.59 2.10
N ALA A 340 -28.34 -6.76 2.14
CA ALA A 340 -27.59 -7.95 2.54
C ALA A 340 -27.37 -9.09 1.52
N SER A 341 -27.80 -8.97 0.25
CA SER A 341 -27.26 -9.87 -0.81
C SER A 341 -25.86 -9.44 -1.28
N LYS A 342 -25.15 -10.35 -1.96
CA LYS A 342 -23.85 -10.16 -2.62
C LYS A 342 -23.81 -10.89 -3.97
N PRO A 343 -23.13 -10.33 -4.98
CA PRO A 343 -23.16 -10.87 -6.34
C PRO A 343 -22.21 -12.05 -6.58
N PHE A 344 -22.49 -12.80 -7.64
CA PHE A 344 -21.53 -13.67 -8.33
C PHE A 344 -21.07 -12.99 -9.62
N ILE A 345 -19.76 -12.95 -9.85
CA ILE A 345 -19.12 -12.27 -10.97
C ILE A 345 -18.02 -13.18 -11.53
N TYR A 346 -18.07 -13.47 -12.83
CA TYR A 346 -16.96 -13.99 -13.64
C TYR A 346 -16.63 -12.98 -14.73
N MET A 347 -15.36 -12.61 -14.88
CA MET A 347 -14.88 -11.69 -15.92
C MET A 347 -13.52 -12.15 -16.43
N SER A 348 -13.35 -12.12 -17.75
CA SER A 348 -12.12 -12.40 -18.47
C SER A 348 -11.75 -11.17 -19.29
N ILE A 349 -10.76 -10.42 -18.84
CA ILE A 349 -10.24 -9.24 -19.53
C ILE A 349 -9.04 -9.66 -20.38
N ASN A 350 -9.05 -9.25 -21.66
CA ASN A 350 -7.97 -9.40 -22.61
C ASN A 350 -7.43 -8.01 -22.99
N LEU A 351 -6.13 -7.82 -22.83
CA LEU A 351 -5.39 -6.57 -22.98
C LEU A 351 -4.06 -6.82 -23.72
N PRO A 352 -3.52 -5.85 -24.47
CA PRO A 352 -2.14 -5.89 -24.92
C PRO A 352 -1.17 -6.11 -23.74
N SER A 353 -0.16 -6.97 -23.90
CA SER A 353 0.81 -7.25 -22.82
C SER A 353 1.54 -5.99 -22.33
N GLU A 354 1.76 -5.03 -23.25
CA GLU A 354 2.34 -3.71 -22.98
C GLU A 354 1.54 -2.87 -21.96
N HIS A 355 0.25 -3.18 -21.74
CA HIS A 355 -0.64 -2.47 -20.83
C HIS A 355 -0.83 -3.18 -19.47
N VAL A 356 -0.12 -4.30 -19.22
CA VAL A 356 -0.29 -5.13 -18.01
C VAL A 356 1.07 -5.47 -17.40
N ASP A 357 1.46 -4.79 -16.32
CA ASP A 357 2.65 -5.17 -15.55
C ASP A 357 2.32 -6.35 -14.61
N VAL A 358 2.89 -7.51 -14.93
CA VAL A 358 2.76 -8.77 -14.20
C VAL A 358 3.84 -9.01 -13.15
N ASN A 359 4.86 -8.14 -13.05
CA ASN A 359 6.07 -8.39 -12.27
C ASN A 359 6.03 -7.85 -10.82
N ILE A 360 4.91 -7.27 -10.40
CA ILE A 360 4.77 -6.48 -9.17
C ILE A 360 4.86 -7.35 -7.90
N HIS A 361 4.05 -8.41 -7.80
CA HIS A 361 3.92 -9.19 -6.56
C HIS A 361 4.48 -10.62 -6.69
N PRO A 362 5.35 -11.11 -5.79
CA PRO A 362 5.99 -12.43 -5.90
C PRO A 362 5.04 -13.63 -6.11
N THR A 363 3.80 -13.56 -5.58
CA THR A 363 2.79 -14.63 -5.74
C THR A 363 1.80 -14.41 -6.89
N LYS A 364 2.12 -13.50 -7.83
CA LYS A 364 1.35 -13.17 -9.04
C LYS A 364 -0.15 -12.91 -8.78
N LYS A 365 -0.49 -12.23 -7.68
CA LYS A 365 -1.89 -11.98 -7.28
C LYS A 365 -2.48 -10.70 -7.87
N GLU A 366 -1.61 -9.72 -8.09
CA GLU A 366 -1.94 -8.36 -8.46
C GLU A 366 -1.11 -8.02 -9.70
N VAL A 367 -1.70 -7.24 -10.60
CA VAL A 367 -1.07 -6.70 -11.80
C VAL A 367 -1.44 -5.22 -11.88
N SER A 368 -0.57 -4.37 -12.41
CA SER A 368 -0.91 -2.98 -12.71
C SER A 368 -1.46 -2.91 -14.13
N LEU A 369 -2.52 -2.12 -14.30
CA LEU A 369 -3.13 -1.87 -15.60
C LEU A 369 -2.85 -0.43 -16.01
N LEU A 370 -2.30 -0.25 -17.22
CA LEU A 370 -2.28 1.08 -17.84
C LEU A 370 -3.73 1.58 -17.97
N ASN A 371 -3.97 2.84 -17.62
CA ASN A 371 -5.30 3.45 -17.63
C ASN A 371 -6.36 2.69 -16.79
N GLN A 372 -5.95 2.06 -15.67
CA GLN A 372 -6.82 1.26 -14.78
C GLN A 372 -8.17 1.94 -14.45
N GLU A 373 -8.19 3.25 -14.24
CA GLU A 373 -9.40 4.00 -13.88
C GLU A 373 -10.44 4.00 -15.02
N ARG A 374 -10.03 4.24 -16.28
CA ARG A 374 -10.90 4.13 -17.46
C ARG A 374 -11.47 2.72 -17.60
N VAL A 375 -10.62 1.70 -17.47
CA VAL A 375 -11.06 0.28 -17.56
C VAL A 375 -12.10 -0.06 -16.49
N ILE A 376 -11.89 0.39 -15.24
CA ILE A 376 -12.84 0.20 -14.14
C ILE A 376 -14.15 0.96 -14.39
N GLU A 377 -14.09 2.21 -14.88
CA GLU A 377 -15.28 3.01 -15.14
C GLU A 377 -16.12 2.45 -16.29
N THR A 378 -15.50 2.07 -17.42
CA THR A 378 -16.20 1.44 -18.55
C THR A 378 -16.91 0.15 -18.09
N ILE A 379 -16.21 -0.76 -17.40
CA ILE A 379 -16.81 -2.01 -16.88
C ILE A 379 -17.94 -1.73 -15.89
N LYS A 380 -17.74 -0.80 -14.94
CA LYS A 380 -18.76 -0.36 -13.97
C LYS A 380 -20.03 0.12 -14.68
N ASN A 381 -19.88 0.99 -15.69
CA ASN A 381 -21.00 1.62 -16.38
C ASN A 381 -21.79 0.58 -17.21
N THR A 382 -21.12 -0.35 -17.91
CA THR A 382 -21.82 -1.43 -18.63
C THR A 382 -22.52 -2.43 -17.68
N ILE A 383 -21.94 -2.74 -16.52
CA ILE A 383 -22.60 -3.56 -15.49
C ILE A 383 -23.86 -2.85 -14.97
N GLU A 384 -23.78 -1.54 -14.70
CA GLU A 384 -24.92 -0.77 -14.24
C GLU A 384 -26.04 -0.71 -15.28
N GLU A 385 -25.72 -0.52 -16.57
CA GLU A 385 -26.70 -0.53 -17.66
C GLU A 385 -27.38 -1.91 -17.80
N LYS A 386 -26.60 -3.00 -17.83
CA LYS A 386 -27.14 -4.37 -17.90
C LYS A 386 -28.08 -4.67 -16.73
N LEU A 387 -27.72 -4.27 -15.50
CA LEU A 387 -28.56 -4.45 -14.30
C LEU A 387 -29.82 -3.56 -14.30
N ARG A 388 -29.75 -2.34 -14.86
CA ARG A 388 -30.94 -1.49 -15.07
C ARG A 388 -31.88 -2.15 -16.08
N ASN A 389 -31.37 -2.56 -17.23
CA ASN A 389 -32.15 -3.17 -18.31
C ASN A 389 -32.87 -4.46 -17.87
N CYS A 390 -32.19 -5.34 -17.10
CA CYS A 390 -32.82 -6.54 -16.55
C CYS A 390 -33.86 -6.27 -15.44
N ASN A 391 -33.75 -5.16 -14.71
CA ASN A 391 -34.74 -4.80 -13.67
C ASN A 391 -36.07 -4.32 -14.27
N THR A 392 -36.08 -3.78 -15.48
CA THR A 392 -37.30 -3.38 -16.20
C THR A 392 -38.21 -4.58 -16.51
N THR A 393 -37.66 -5.80 -16.60
CA THR A 393 -38.41 -7.04 -16.91
C THR A 393 -38.99 -7.74 -15.67
N ARG A 394 -39.13 -7.05 -14.53
CA ARG A 394 -39.67 -7.64 -13.28
C ARG A 394 -41.16 -8.00 -13.39
N ILE A 395 -41.43 -9.24 -13.82
CA ILE A 395 -42.70 -9.91 -13.53
C ILE A 395 -42.75 -10.16 -12.01
N PHE A 396 -43.50 -9.33 -11.29
CA PHE A 396 -43.78 -9.54 -9.87
C PHE A 396 -44.67 -10.79 -9.69
N GLN A 397 -44.05 -11.96 -9.51
CA GLN A 397 -44.73 -13.10 -8.91
C GLN A 397 -44.94 -12.81 -7.42
N THR A 398 -46.05 -12.14 -7.12
CA THR A 398 -46.61 -12.05 -5.77
C THR A 398 -46.92 -13.46 -5.27
N GLN A 399 -46.05 -14.02 -4.44
CA GLN A 399 -46.40 -15.20 -3.65
C GLN A 399 -47.57 -14.82 -2.74
N ALA A 400 -48.76 -15.31 -3.07
CA ALA A 400 -49.94 -15.11 -2.26
C ALA A 400 -49.72 -15.73 -0.88
N VAL A 401 -49.67 -14.88 0.14
CA VAL A 401 -49.54 -15.32 1.53
C VAL A 401 -50.88 -15.94 1.92
N ASN A 402 -50.96 -17.27 1.93
CA ASN A 402 -52.19 -18.03 2.25
C ASN A 402 -52.57 -17.85 3.73
N SER A 403 -53.20 -16.72 4.04
CA SER A 403 -53.78 -16.41 5.34
C SER A 403 -55.15 -17.10 5.47
N ALA A 404 -55.12 -18.37 5.87
CA ALA A 404 -56.30 -19.22 6.02
C ALA A 404 -56.44 -19.73 7.46
N LEU A 405 -56.74 -18.82 8.39
CA LEU A 405 -57.25 -19.18 9.72
C LEU A 405 -58.77 -19.26 9.68
N THR A 406 -59.33 -20.47 9.73
CA THR A 406 -60.75 -20.68 10.02
C THR A 406 -60.89 -21.97 10.85
N GLN A 407 -61.63 -21.88 11.95
CA GLN A 407 -61.72 -22.91 12.98
C GLN A 407 -62.82 -23.94 12.66
N VAL A 408 -62.57 -25.23 12.93
CA VAL A 408 -63.61 -26.22 13.27
C VAL A 408 -63.08 -27.15 14.39
N TYR A 409 -63.99 -27.74 15.17
CA TYR A 409 -63.78 -28.29 16.52
C TYR A 409 -63.52 -29.81 16.61
N THR A 410 -62.73 -30.21 17.62
CA THR A 410 -62.79 -31.50 18.38
C THR A 410 -62.45 -32.82 17.62
N GLN A 411 -62.13 -33.97 18.24
CA GLN A 411 -62.16 -34.49 19.63
C GLN A 411 -60.75 -35.05 20.04
N LYS A 412 -60.31 -35.12 21.32
CA LYS A 412 -60.46 -36.23 22.31
C LYS A 412 -60.48 -37.64 21.70
N ASP A 413 -59.86 -38.70 22.26
CA ASP A 413 -59.10 -39.00 23.50
C ASP A 413 -58.21 -40.26 23.19
N LYS A 414 -57.27 -40.85 23.96
CA LYS A 414 -56.74 -40.76 25.36
C LYS A 414 -55.34 -41.48 25.42
N GLY A 415 -54.69 -41.54 26.59
CA GLY A 415 -53.48 -42.37 26.88
C GLY A 415 -52.32 -41.55 27.50
N THR A 416 -52.01 -41.48 28.80
CA THR A 416 -51.89 -42.49 29.90
C THR A 416 -50.58 -43.30 29.77
N GLU A 417 -49.56 -43.24 30.65
CA GLU A 417 -49.33 -42.53 31.94
C GLU A 417 -47.77 -42.40 32.23
N VAL A 418 -47.22 -41.37 32.92
CA VAL A 418 -46.81 -41.28 34.38
C VAL A 418 -45.70 -42.28 34.82
N LYS A 419 -44.61 -42.01 35.58
CA LYS A 419 -43.93 -40.89 36.34
C LYS A 419 -42.43 -41.31 36.60
N MET A 420 -41.45 -40.57 37.17
CA MET A 420 -41.08 -39.13 37.28
C MET A 420 -39.81 -38.96 38.19
N ALA A 421 -38.93 -37.96 37.95
CA ALA A 421 -37.86 -37.41 38.85
C ALA A 421 -36.58 -38.27 39.11
N PRO A 422 -35.47 -37.73 39.69
CA PRO A 422 -35.11 -36.35 40.11
C PRO A 422 -33.95 -35.73 39.28
N GLY A 423 -33.43 -34.51 39.50
CA GLY A 423 -33.86 -33.36 40.33
C GLY A 423 -32.70 -32.51 40.90
N VAL A 424 -32.70 -31.18 40.66
CA VAL A 424 -31.87 -30.09 41.30
C VAL A 424 -30.32 -30.23 41.15
N LYS A 425 -29.51 -29.21 40.79
CA LYS A 425 -29.54 -27.75 41.06
C LYS A 425 -29.06 -26.88 39.87
N SER A 426 -29.26 -25.57 40.00
CA SER A 426 -28.92 -24.53 39.03
C SER A 426 -27.63 -23.77 39.40
N GLN A 427 -26.86 -23.37 38.38
CA GLN A 427 -26.11 -22.10 38.37
C GLN A 427 -26.34 -21.39 37.03
N LYS A 428 -26.39 -20.05 37.06
CA LYS A 428 -26.65 -19.21 35.88
C LYS A 428 -25.35 -19.00 35.08
N ALA A 429 -25.39 -19.23 33.77
CA ALA A 429 -24.45 -18.63 32.84
C ALA A 429 -25.01 -17.26 32.35
N PRO A 430 -24.17 -16.25 32.08
CA PRO A 430 -24.63 -14.91 31.72
C PRO A 430 -25.16 -14.81 30.29
N VAL A 431 -25.98 -13.79 30.04
CA VAL A 431 -26.49 -13.45 28.70
C VAL A 431 -25.33 -12.96 27.83
N SER A 432 -24.95 -13.74 26.81
CA SER A 432 -24.02 -13.28 25.77
C SER A 432 -24.74 -12.33 24.82
N GLN A 433 -24.73 -11.04 25.15
CA GLN A 433 -25.28 -9.98 24.31
C GLN A 433 -24.33 -9.74 23.12
N MET A 434 -24.49 -10.53 22.05
CA MET A 434 -23.64 -10.45 20.85
C MET A 434 -23.67 -9.05 20.23
N VAL A 435 -22.58 -8.30 20.39
CA VAL A 435 -22.41 -6.97 19.78
C VAL A 435 -22.35 -7.12 18.26
N ARG A 436 -23.22 -6.36 17.58
CA ARG A 436 -23.38 -6.38 16.13
C ARG A 436 -22.26 -5.56 15.47
N THR A 437 -21.25 -6.23 14.94
CA THR A 437 -20.17 -5.58 14.18
C THR A 437 -20.71 -5.03 12.85
N ASP A 438 -20.53 -3.72 12.65
CA ASP A 438 -20.94 -3.00 11.44
C ASP A 438 -19.78 -2.99 10.43
N PRO A 439 -20.01 -3.27 9.13
CA PRO A 439 -18.96 -3.25 8.11
C PRO A 439 -18.24 -1.91 7.92
N ARG A 440 -18.72 -0.80 8.48
CA ARG A 440 -18.16 0.55 8.27
C ARG A 440 -16.98 0.93 9.18
N ASN A 441 -16.01 0.04 9.42
CA ASN A 441 -14.76 0.39 10.13
C ASN A 441 -13.50 -0.05 9.34
N PRO A 442 -12.43 0.77 9.24
CA PRO A 442 -11.27 0.52 8.37
C PRO A 442 -10.06 -0.04 9.15
N SER A 443 -10.23 -0.32 10.44
CA SER A 443 -9.21 -0.67 11.44
C SER A 443 -8.64 -2.09 11.28
N GLY A 444 -8.50 -2.53 10.02
CA GLY A 444 -7.81 -3.74 9.58
C GLY A 444 -6.80 -3.46 8.46
N SER A 445 -6.37 -2.19 8.30
CA SER A 445 -5.22 -1.84 7.45
C SER A 445 -3.93 -2.37 8.07
N LEU A 446 -3.07 -2.97 7.25
CA LEU A 446 -1.87 -3.69 7.69
C LEU A 446 -0.80 -2.78 8.34
N HIS A 447 -0.88 -1.47 8.13
CA HIS A 447 0.09 -0.49 8.64
C HIS A 447 0.17 -0.47 10.19
N ALA A 448 -0.88 -0.90 10.89
CA ALA A 448 -0.92 -0.99 12.35
C ALA A 448 -0.03 -2.10 12.96
N TYR A 449 0.66 -2.90 12.13
CA TYR A 449 1.54 -3.99 12.58
C TYR A 449 3.04 -3.67 12.58
N TRP A 450 3.48 -2.50 12.08
CA TRP A 450 4.92 -2.20 11.96
C TRP A 450 5.56 -1.41 13.12
N HIS A 451 4.78 -0.76 13.99
CA HIS A 451 5.29 -0.16 15.23
C HIS A 451 4.76 -0.95 16.43
N GLY A 452 5.48 -2.01 16.83
CA GLY A 452 4.95 -2.97 17.81
C GLY A 452 5.94 -3.95 18.45
N GLN A 453 7.26 -3.74 18.34
CA GLN A 453 8.22 -4.52 19.15
C GLN A 453 9.62 -3.88 19.32
N SER A 454 9.72 -2.98 20.29
CA SER A 454 10.94 -2.79 21.11
C SER A 454 10.48 -2.56 22.56
N SER A 455 11.33 -2.83 23.56
CA SER A 455 10.89 -2.82 24.96
C SER A 455 11.94 -2.38 25.97
N LYS A 456 11.52 -1.45 26.84
CA LYS A 456 12.05 -1.04 28.16
C LYS A 456 13.20 -0.01 28.18
N LEU A 457 12.87 1.12 28.83
CA LEU A 457 13.76 2.14 29.43
C LEU A 457 14.58 2.97 28.40
N GLU A 458 14.84 4.27 28.62
CA GLU A 458 14.64 5.16 29.79
C GLU A 458 13.78 6.40 29.48
N ASN A 459 13.54 7.28 30.47
CA ASN A 459 12.67 8.46 30.33
C ASN A 459 13.30 9.60 29.52
N LYS A 460 12.56 10.11 28.54
CA LYS A 460 12.59 11.50 28.06
C LYS A 460 11.15 11.92 27.71
N TYR A 461 10.81 13.19 27.87
CA TYR A 461 9.52 13.72 27.41
C TYR A 461 9.59 13.91 25.90
N ASP A 462 8.69 13.25 25.16
CA ASP A 462 8.71 13.19 23.70
C ASP A 462 7.27 13.02 23.20
N LEU A 463 6.71 14.02 22.52
CA LEU A 463 5.27 14.11 22.18
C LEU A 463 4.91 13.38 20.87
N VAL A 464 5.74 12.43 20.44
CA VAL A 464 5.61 11.75 19.14
C VAL A 464 4.44 10.74 19.11
N SER A 465 3.51 10.99 18.19
CA SER A 465 2.14 10.45 18.22
C SER A 465 1.98 8.93 18.01
N VAL A 466 0.98 8.34 18.69
CA VAL A 466 0.49 6.96 18.45
C VAL A 466 -0.88 6.99 17.75
N ARG A 467 -0.98 6.37 16.57
CA ARG A 467 -2.09 6.58 15.61
C ARG A 467 -3.38 5.78 15.90
N ASN A 468 -4.12 6.16 16.95
CA ASN A 468 -5.46 5.62 17.23
C ASN A 468 -6.57 6.42 16.51
N VAL A 469 -6.94 6.01 15.29
CA VAL A 469 -8.04 6.63 14.54
C VAL A 469 -9.39 6.15 15.07
N VAL A 470 -10.11 7.02 15.78
CA VAL A 470 -11.44 6.72 16.33
C VAL A 470 -12.52 7.08 15.32
N ARG A 471 -13.28 6.08 14.85
CA ARG A 471 -14.51 6.32 14.08
C ARG A 471 -15.68 6.66 14.99
N SER A 472 -15.99 7.94 15.08
CA SER A 472 -17.27 8.42 15.61
C SER A 472 -18.42 7.87 14.75
N ARG A 473 -19.42 7.25 15.38
CA ARG A 473 -20.71 6.95 14.72
C ARG A 473 -21.71 8.02 15.14
N ARG A 474 -22.05 8.94 14.24
CA ARG A 474 -23.17 9.88 14.41
C ARG A 474 -24.11 9.85 13.21
N ASN A 475 -25.29 10.46 13.37
CA ASN A 475 -26.42 10.38 12.45
C ASN A 475 -26.29 11.45 11.35
N PRO A 476 -26.13 11.11 10.05
CA PRO A 476 -25.81 12.10 9.00
C PRO A 476 -26.94 13.06 8.59
N LYS A 477 -28.01 13.19 9.39
CA LYS A 477 -29.25 13.87 8.98
C LYS A 477 -29.35 15.32 9.42
N ASP A 478 -28.73 15.68 10.54
CA ASP A 478 -29.11 16.88 11.28
C ASP A 478 -28.05 18.00 11.13
N ALA A 479 -26.75 17.67 11.22
CA ALA A 479 -25.65 18.63 11.02
C ALA A 479 -25.40 19.03 9.54
N GLY A 480 -26.17 18.46 8.58
CA GLY A 480 -25.99 18.72 7.16
C GLY A 480 -26.64 20.01 6.65
N ASP A 481 -27.75 20.43 7.27
CA ASP A 481 -28.75 21.34 6.68
C ASP A 481 -28.60 22.82 7.06
N LEU A 482 -27.56 23.19 7.83
CA LEU A 482 -27.32 24.57 8.26
C LEU A 482 -27.12 25.52 7.06
N SER A 483 -27.87 26.62 7.02
CA SER A 483 -27.79 27.63 5.95
C SER A 483 -26.42 28.30 5.91
N SER A 484 -25.86 28.66 7.07
CA SER A 484 -24.56 29.33 7.22
C SER A 484 -23.42 28.55 6.54
N ARG A 485 -23.43 27.22 6.68
CA ARG A 485 -22.46 26.33 6.02
C ARG A 485 -22.64 26.30 4.50
N HIS A 486 -23.88 26.25 4.02
CA HIS A 486 -24.17 26.30 2.58
C HIS A 486 -23.76 27.63 1.97
N GLU A 487 -23.98 28.76 2.67
CA GLU A 487 -23.53 30.08 2.24
C GLU A 487 -22.00 30.17 2.14
N LEU A 488 -21.25 29.63 3.11
CA LEU A 488 -19.78 29.58 3.06
C LEU A 488 -19.27 28.73 1.88
N LEU A 489 -19.91 27.60 1.58
CA LEU A 489 -19.57 26.76 0.42
C LEU A 489 -19.91 27.46 -0.90
N MET A 490 -21.03 28.19 -0.99
CA MET A 490 -21.36 29.03 -2.15
C MET A 490 -20.41 30.23 -2.28
N GLU A 491 -19.92 30.79 -1.17
CA GLU A 491 -18.93 31.87 -1.17
C GLU A 491 -17.61 31.38 -1.78
N ILE A 492 -17.12 30.20 -1.39
CA ILE A 492 -15.95 29.54 -2.01
C ILE A 492 -16.16 29.33 -3.52
N ASP A 493 -17.30 28.78 -3.95
CA ASP A 493 -17.59 28.58 -5.38
C ASP A 493 -17.66 29.90 -6.16
N SER A 494 -18.19 30.97 -5.55
CA SER A 494 -18.26 32.30 -6.16
C SER A 494 -16.89 32.98 -6.28
N HIS A 495 -15.95 32.68 -5.38
CA HIS A 495 -14.59 33.23 -5.37
C HIS A 495 -13.57 32.38 -6.14
N CYS A 496 -13.92 31.16 -6.53
CA CYS A 496 -13.06 30.25 -7.30
C CYS A 496 -12.55 30.88 -8.62
N HIS A 497 -11.27 30.69 -8.92
CA HIS A 497 -10.62 31.14 -10.14
C HIS A 497 -10.55 29.99 -11.18
N PRO A 498 -11.30 30.04 -12.31
CA PRO A 498 -11.40 28.91 -13.23
C PRO A 498 -10.07 28.51 -13.88
N GLY A 499 -9.22 29.49 -14.26
CA GLY A 499 -7.89 29.21 -14.81
C GLY A 499 -6.97 28.46 -13.85
N LEU A 500 -6.79 28.94 -12.60
CA LEU A 500 -6.04 28.21 -11.57
C LEU A 500 -6.66 26.85 -11.24
N LEU A 501 -7.99 26.70 -11.26
CA LEU A 501 -8.65 25.39 -11.06
C LEU A 501 -8.25 24.37 -12.14
N GLU A 502 -8.14 24.81 -13.39
CA GLU A 502 -7.68 23.98 -14.51
C GLU A 502 -6.18 23.64 -14.40
N VAL A 503 -5.35 24.64 -14.10
CA VAL A 503 -3.91 24.46 -13.81
C VAL A 503 -3.73 23.42 -12.72
N ILE A 504 -4.42 23.58 -11.58
CA ILE A 504 -4.32 22.69 -10.41
C ILE A 504 -4.74 21.27 -10.76
N LYS A 505 -5.91 21.06 -11.38
CA LYS A 505 -6.39 19.70 -11.70
C LYS A 505 -5.43 18.91 -12.60
N ASN A 506 -4.75 19.61 -13.50
CA ASN A 506 -3.93 19.02 -14.56
C ASN A 506 -2.42 19.22 -14.36
N CYS A 507 -1.97 19.71 -13.20
CA CYS A 507 -0.54 19.96 -12.98
C CYS A 507 0.26 18.69 -12.70
N THR A 508 1.51 18.70 -13.16
CA THR A 508 2.56 17.75 -12.77
C THR A 508 3.48 18.43 -11.75
N TYR A 509 3.70 17.80 -10.59
CA TYR A 509 4.71 18.22 -9.60
C TYR A 509 6.12 18.02 -10.17
N VAL A 510 6.98 19.02 -10.01
CA VAL A 510 8.38 18.99 -10.49
C VAL A 510 9.38 18.82 -9.34
N GLY A 511 9.13 19.45 -8.19
CA GLY A 511 10.01 19.45 -7.02
C GLY A 511 9.82 20.70 -6.15
N LEU A 512 10.44 20.73 -4.97
CA LEU A 512 10.58 21.98 -4.20
C LEU A 512 11.59 22.92 -4.87
N ALA A 513 11.32 24.23 -4.79
CA ALA A 513 12.24 25.28 -5.24
C ALA A 513 12.92 26.00 -4.07
N ASP A 514 12.18 26.18 -2.98
CA ASP A 514 12.65 26.76 -1.72
C ASP A 514 11.87 26.13 -0.55
N GLU A 515 12.00 26.71 0.65
CA GLU A 515 11.41 26.21 1.88
C GLU A 515 9.87 26.27 1.94
N VAL A 516 9.25 27.18 1.19
CA VAL A 516 7.80 27.42 1.16
C VAL A 516 7.16 27.23 -0.21
N SER A 517 7.95 27.08 -1.27
CA SER A 517 7.47 27.05 -2.66
C SER A 517 7.85 25.79 -3.43
N ALA A 518 6.87 25.23 -4.14
CA ALA A 518 7.02 24.11 -5.06
C ALA A 518 6.92 24.56 -6.52
N LEU A 519 7.57 23.84 -7.43
CA LEU A 519 7.39 23.98 -8.87
C LEU A 519 6.38 22.96 -9.40
N ILE A 520 5.44 23.45 -10.21
CA ILE A 520 4.53 22.63 -11.01
C ILE A 520 4.58 23.01 -12.48
N GLN A 521 4.38 22.03 -13.35
CA GLN A 521 4.18 22.23 -14.78
C GLN A 521 2.71 22.02 -15.14
N TYR A 522 2.16 22.93 -15.95
CA TYR A 522 0.88 22.73 -16.64
C TYR A 522 1.04 23.13 -18.12
N ASN A 523 0.75 22.20 -19.04
CA ASN A 523 1.06 22.34 -20.47
C ASN A 523 2.53 22.77 -20.69
N THR A 524 2.75 23.90 -21.36
CA THR A 524 4.07 24.51 -21.58
C THR A 524 4.44 25.54 -20.52
N HIS A 525 3.66 25.71 -19.45
CA HIS A 525 3.90 26.74 -18.44
C HIS A 525 4.42 26.13 -17.13
N LEU A 526 5.40 26.80 -16.54
CA LEU A 526 5.98 26.44 -15.25
C LEU A 526 5.55 27.48 -14.21
N TYR A 527 4.96 27.02 -13.10
CA TYR A 527 4.46 27.84 -12.02
C TYR A 527 5.22 27.53 -10.73
N LEU A 528 5.57 28.58 -9.99
CA LEU A 528 5.97 28.52 -8.59
C LEU A 528 4.71 28.65 -7.73
N VAL A 529 4.58 27.80 -6.71
CA VAL A 529 3.36 27.66 -5.91
C VAL A 529 3.71 27.65 -4.43
N ASN A 530 3.17 28.59 -3.66
CA ASN A 530 3.35 28.63 -2.21
C ASN A 530 2.58 27.48 -1.54
N VAL A 531 3.33 26.50 -1.03
CA VAL A 531 2.85 25.28 -0.38
C VAL A 531 2.02 25.59 0.87
N VAL A 532 2.44 26.58 1.66
CA VAL A 532 1.78 26.94 2.92
C VAL A 532 0.40 27.53 2.64
N ASN A 533 0.31 28.51 1.74
CA ASN A 533 -0.96 29.14 1.37
C ASN A 533 -1.93 28.14 0.71
N VAL A 534 -1.43 27.30 -0.20
CA VAL A 534 -2.22 26.26 -0.88
C VAL A 534 -2.74 25.19 0.07
N SER A 535 -1.90 24.73 1.00
CA SER A 535 -2.33 23.75 2.00
C SER A 535 -3.31 24.36 3.01
N LYS A 536 -3.08 25.58 3.49
CA LYS A 536 -4.00 26.32 4.37
C LYS A 536 -5.41 26.42 3.79
N GLU A 537 -5.53 26.84 2.53
CA GLU A 537 -6.82 26.94 1.84
C GLU A 537 -7.47 25.57 1.61
N LEU A 538 -6.70 24.55 1.20
CA LEU A 538 -7.22 23.19 1.04
C LEU A 538 -7.77 22.63 2.36
N MET A 539 -7.08 22.87 3.48
CA MET A 539 -7.50 22.43 4.81
C MET A 539 -8.74 23.19 5.30
N TYR A 540 -8.81 24.51 5.08
CA TYR A 540 -10.00 25.33 5.32
C TYR A 540 -11.22 24.80 4.54
N GLN A 541 -11.08 24.57 3.23
CA GLN A 541 -12.16 24.05 2.40
C GLN A 541 -12.57 22.63 2.80
N GLN A 542 -11.61 21.75 3.15
CA GLN A 542 -11.92 20.44 3.70
C GLN A 542 -12.61 20.51 5.06
N ALA A 543 -12.30 21.48 5.91
CA ALA A 543 -12.97 21.63 7.20
C ALA A 543 -14.48 21.93 7.02
N LEU A 544 -14.83 22.82 6.09
CA LEU A 544 -16.23 23.14 5.76
C LEU A 544 -16.95 22.02 4.98
N CYS A 545 -16.22 21.25 4.16
CA CYS A 545 -16.78 20.13 3.41
C CYS A 545 -17.00 18.87 4.27
N ARG A 546 -16.10 18.58 5.23
CA ARG A 546 -16.16 17.41 6.14
C ARG A 546 -16.91 17.69 7.45
N PHE A 547 -17.48 18.88 7.60
CA PHE A 547 -18.31 19.34 8.72
C PHE A 547 -19.27 18.26 9.26
N GLY A 548 -19.22 18.01 10.57
CA GLY A 548 -19.98 16.96 11.27
C GLY A 548 -19.55 15.51 10.97
N ASN A 549 -18.55 15.28 10.11
CA ASN A 549 -18.25 13.97 9.51
C ASN A 549 -16.74 13.63 9.47
N PHE A 550 -15.94 14.20 10.36
CA PHE A 550 -14.52 13.87 10.50
C PHE A 550 -14.29 12.47 11.12
N ASN A 551 -13.15 11.84 10.81
CA ASN A 551 -12.57 10.84 11.71
C ASN A 551 -11.71 11.60 12.73
N ALA A 552 -11.48 11.03 13.93
CA ALA A 552 -10.67 11.68 14.95
C ALA A 552 -9.28 11.05 15.12
N ILE A 553 -8.25 11.89 15.24
CA ILE A 553 -6.95 11.57 15.83
C ILE A 553 -7.15 11.60 17.36
N GLN A 554 -6.80 10.53 18.05
CA GLN A 554 -6.80 10.45 19.51
C GLN A 554 -5.38 10.74 20.03
N LEU A 555 -5.25 11.72 20.94
CA LEU A 555 -4.00 11.95 21.66
C LEU A 555 -3.76 10.81 22.65
N SER A 556 -2.50 10.40 22.81
CA SER A 556 -2.07 9.32 23.70
C SER A 556 -2.17 9.71 25.17
N GLU A 557 -1.85 10.96 25.47
CA GLU A 557 -2.03 11.59 26.78
C GLU A 557 -2.96 12.80 26.61
N PRO A 558 -3.91 13.06 27.54
CA PRO A 558 -4.73 14.27 27.51
C PRO A 558 -3.86 15.51 27.72
N ALA A 559 -3.94 16.50 26.83
CA ALA A 559 -3.13 17.72 26.89
C ALA A 559 -3.92 18.86 27.56
N PRO A 560 -3.53 19.37 28.75
CA PRO A 560 -4.30 20.40 29.45
C PRO A 560 -4.35 21.72 28.67
N LEU A 561 -5.56 22.26 28.44
CA LEU A 561 -5.73 23.51 27.68
C LEU A 561 -4.98 24.69 28.32
N GLN A 562 -4.99 24.79 29.65
CA GLN A 562 -4.32 25.88 30.37
C GLN A 562 -2.78 25.82 30.20
N GLU A 563 -2.19 24.62 30.14
CA GLU A 563 -0.76 24.46 29.89
C GLU A 563 -0.40 24.80 28.44
N LEU A 564 -1.20 24.34 27.46
CA LEU A 564 -1.01 24.69 26.05
C LEU A 564 -1.14 26.20 25.79
N LEU A 565 -2.11 26.87 26.42
CA LEU A 565 -2.28 28.32 26.32
C LEU A 565 -1.12 29.08 26.98
N LEU A 566 -0.62 28.61 28.13
CA LEU A 566 0.55 29.19 28.79
C LEU A 566 1.86 28.96 28.02
N MET A 567 1.98 27.92 27.20
CA MET A 567 3.10 27.76 26.27
C MET A 567 3.02 28.82 25.15
N ALA A 568 1.88 28.91 24.47
CA ALA A 568 1.68 29.87 23.37
C ALA A 568 1.93 31.33 23.80
N LEU A 569 1.47 31.72 24.99
CA LEU A 569 1.65 33.06 25.56
C LEU A 569 3.09 33.32 26.07
N LYS A 570 3.96 32.31 26.13
CA LYS A 570 5.38 32.45 26.49
C LYS A 570 6.28 32.55 25.26
N ASP A 571 5.90 31.90 24.16
CA ASP A 571 6.63 31.99 22.89
C ASP A 571 6.32 33.27 22.09
N ASP A 572 5.28 34.03 22.48
CA ASP A 572 4.94 35.34 21.90
C ASP A 572 5.77 36.49 22.51
N GLU A 573 6.86 36.87 21.83
CA GLU A 573 7.72 38.02 22.19
C GLU A 573 6.99 39.37 22.24
N SER A 574 5.73 39.49 21.77
CA SER A 574 4.96 40.72 21.92
C SER A 574 4.41 40.93 23.34
N ILE A 575 4.32 39.87 24.14
CA ILE A 575 3.85 39.91 25.53
C ILE A 575 5.08 39.75 26.46
N GLY A 576 5.67 40.87 26.86
CA GLY A 576 6.93 40.90 27.61
C GLY A 576 6.93 40.10 28.93
N ASP A 577 8.12 39.60 29.30
CA ASP A 577 8.34 38.64 30.40
C ASP A 577 7.92 39.08 31.81
N GLU A 578 7.62 40.37 32.02
CA GLU A 578 7.33 40.92 33.35
C GLU A 578 5.87 40.70 33.81
N ASN A 579 5.01 40.07 33.00
CA ASN A 579 3.55 40.02 33.25
C ASN A 579 2.92 38.61 33.18
N ASP A 580 3.53 37.64 33.87
CA ASP A 580 3.03 36.25 34.00
C ASP A 580 1.59 36.15 34.58
N GLU A 581 1.14 37.15 35.36
CA GLU A 581 -0.22 37.18 35.94
C GLU A 581 -1.29 37.46 34.86
N GLU A 582 -1.08 38.43 33.97
CA GLU A 582 -1.94 38.64 32.80
C GLU A 582 -1.91 37.45 31.83
N LYS A 583 -0.74 36.82 31.62
CA LYS A 583 -0.64 35.59 30.79
C LYS A 583 -1.49 34.46 31.39
N LEU A 584 -1.57 34.35 32.72
CA LEU A 584 -2.41 33.36 33.39
C LEU A 584 -3.91 33.69 33.26
N GLU A 585 -4.32 34.95 33.45
CA GLU A 585 -5.73 35.37 33.25
C GLU A 585 -6.21 35.10 31.82
N ILE A 586 -5.39 35.41 30.81
CA ILE A 586 -5.69 35.14 29.39
C ILE A 586 -5.81 33.63 29.14
N ALA A 587 -4.93 32.80 29.72
CA ALA A 587 -5.00 31.36 29.59
C ALA A 587 -6.26 30.76 30.27
N GLU A 588 -6.66 31.27 31.44
CA GLU A 588 -7.89 30.83 32.12
C GLU A 588 -9.16 31.26 31.37
N ALA A 589 -9.20 32.49 30.86
CA ALA A 589 -10.31 32.98 30.05
C ALA A 589 -10.52 32.14 28.77
N ASN A 590 -9.44 31.90 28.00
CA ASN A 590 -9.52 31.09 26.78
C ASN A 590 -9.84 29.61 27.07
N SER A 591 -9.24 29.03 28.12
CA SER A 591 -9.57 27.68 28.58
C SER A 591 -11.05 27.54 28.95
N LYS A 592 -11.64 28.57 29.59
CA LYS A 592 -13.07 28.61 29.90
C LYS A 592 -13.94 28.71 28.64
N ILE A 593 -13.62 29.58 27.70
CA ILE A 593 -14.37 29.75 26.43
C ILE A 593 -14.38 28.43 25.63
N LEU A 594 -13.24 27.74 25.56
CA LEU A 594 -13.12 26.45 24.87
C LEU A 594 -13.88 25.32 25.60
N LYS A 595 -13.98 25.37 26.93
CA LYS A 595 -14.84 24.45 27.71
C LYS A 595 -16.34 24.73 27.48
N GLU A 596 -16.76 25.99 27.51
CA GLU A 596 -18.16 26.39 27.31
C GLU A 596 -18.65 26.03 25.89
N ASN A 597 -17.78 26.07 24.88
CA ASN A 597 -18.09 25.68 23.50
C ASN A 597 -17.77 24.22 23.14
N ALA A 598 -17.22 23.42 24.06
CA ALA A 598 -16.63 22.10 23.76
C ALA A 598 -17.57 21.11 23.05
N GLU A 599 -18.87 21.10 23.39
CA GLU A 599 -19.84 20.20 22.73
C GLU A 599 -20.03 20.53 21.25
N MET A 600 -20.07 21.81 20.90
CA MET A 600 -20.29 22.30 19.54
C MET A 600 -19.07 22.04 18.64
N ILE A 601 -17.86 22.33 19.13
CA ILE A 601 -16.63 22.08 18.37
C ILE A 601 -16.42 20.57 18.16
N ASN A 602 -16.79 19.73 19.14
CA ASN A 602 -16.79 18.27 19.04
C ASN A 602 -17.85 17.72 18.07
N GLU A 603 -19.03 18.34 18.00
CA GLU A 603 -20.08 17.97 17.04
C GLU A 603 -19.67 18.31 15.60
N TYR A 604 -19.28 19.56 15.34
CA TYR A 604 -19.05 20.04 13.98
C TYR A 604 -17.63 19.78 13.46
N PHE A 605 -16.60 19.92 14.30
CA PHE A 605 -15.19 19.79 13.92
C PHE A 605 -14.47 18.58 14.55
N SER A 606 -15.14 17.80 15.42
CA SER A 606 -14.56 16.62 16.11
C SER A 606 -13.30 16.90 16.94
N ILE A 607 -13.09 18.16 17.34
CA ILE A 607 -12.11 18.54 18.36
C ILE A 607 -12.75 18.25 19.73
N HIS A 608 -12.11 17.45 20.58
CA HIS A 608 -12.70 17.03 21.86
C HIS A 608 -11.88 17.52 23.04
N VAL A 609 -12.47 18.43 23.81
CA VAL A 609 -12.07 18.79 25.17
C VAL A 609 -12.87 17.92 26.14
N ASP A 610 -12.24 17.40 27.20
CA ASP A 610 -12.93 16.66 28.27
C ASP A 610 -13.46 17.59 29.38
N HIS A 611 -14.10 17.00 30.41
CA HIS A 611 -14.69 17.76 31.51
C HIS A 611 -13.68 18.43 32.45
N ASP A 612 -12.43 17.96 32.47
CA ASP A 612 -11.37 18.53 33.32
C ASP A 612 -10.72 19.73 32.62
N GLY A 613 -10.67 19.68 31.28
CA GLY A 613 -10.09 20.72 30.44
C GLY A 613 -8.92 20.26 29.59
N ASN A 614 -8.83 18.97 29.31
CA ASN A 614 -7.78 18.43 28.45
C ASN A 614 -8.29 18.27 27.03
N LEU A 615 -7.52 18.75 26.07
CA LEU A 615 -7.67 18.37 24.68
C LEU A 615 -7.28 16.89 24.54
N THR A 616 -8.15 16.12 23.89
CA THR A 616 -7.98 14.66 23.74
C THR A 616 -8.14 14.16 22.30
N ARG A 617 -8.85 14.91 21.43
CA ARG A 617 -9.01 14.54 20.01
C ARG A 617 -8.96 15.75 19.07
N LEU A 618 -8.48 15.50 17.86
CA LEU A 618 -8.35 16.45 16.74
C LEU A 618 -8.89 15.83 15.44
N PRO A 619 -9.36 16.63 14.45
CA PRO A 619 -9.91 16.12 13.19
C PRO A 619 -8.86 15.48 12.25
N VAL A 620 -9.26 14.46 11.51
CA VAL A 620 -8.54 13.99 10.31
C VAL A 620 -9.04 14.79 9.10
N VAL A 621 -8.43 15.96 8.86
CA VAL A 621 -8.79 16.87 7.77
C VAL A 621 -8.44 16.27 6.40
N LEU A 622 -7.19 15.83 6.21
CA LEU A 622 -6.78 14.98 5.10
C LEU A 622 -6.41 13.57 5.59
N ASP A 623 -6.74 12.58 4.77
CA ASP A 623 -6.40 11.19 5.01
C ASP A 623 -4.88 10.98 4.91
N GLN A 624 -4.32 10.16 5.80
CA GLN A 624 -2.88 9.85 5.94
C GLN A 624 -1.98 10.99 6.44
N TYR A 625 -2.44 12.25 6.52
CA TYR A 625 -1.72 13.37 7.13
C TYR A 625 -1.93 13.43 8.67
N THR A 626 -1.01 14.12 9.35
CA THR A 626 -1.06 14.56 10.76
C THR A 626 -0.42 15.96 10.79
N PRO A 627 -0.99 16.95 11.48
CA PRO A 627 -0.40 18.29 11.55
C PRO A 627 0.92 18.31 12.33
N ASP A 628 1.63 19.43 12.26
CA ASP A 628 2.80 19.72 13.07
C ASP A 628 2.37 19.91 14.54
N MET A 629 2.67 18.94 15.41
CA MET A 629 2.15 18.90 16.78
C MET A 629 2.79 19.96 17.69
N ASP A 630 3.96 20.48 17.32
CA ASP A 630 4.64 21.55 18.07
C ASP A 630 3.88 22.87 17.96
N ARG A 631 2.98 23.01 16.97
CA ARG A 631 2.07 24.15 16.76
C ARG A 631 0.72 24.00 17.47
N LEU A 632 0.55 22.94 18.27
CA LEU A 632 -0.67 22.74 19.05
C LEU A 632 -0.97 23.89 20.05
N PRO A 633 0.03 24.48 20.74
CA PRO A 633 -0.17 25.69 21.56
C PRO A 633 -0.76 26.85 20.75
N GLU A 634 -0.12 27.22 19.63
CA GLU A 634 -0.56 28.29 18.71
C GLU A 634 -2.01 28.07 18.25
N PHE A 635 -2.34 26.85 17.82
CA PHE A 635 -3.69 26.48 17.41
C PHE A 635 -4.73 26.62 18.53
N VAL A 636 -4.42 26.20 19.76
CA VAL A 636 -5.35 26.32 20.89
C VAL A 636 -5.56 27.78 21.29
N LEU A 637 -4.53 28.63 21.20
CA LEU A 637 -4.66 30.07 21.41
C LEU A 637 -5.52 30.74 20.34
N THR A 638 -5.26 30.50 19.05
CA THR A 638 -6.10 30.98 17.94
C THR A 638 -7.55 30.47 18.06
N MET A 639 -7.76 29.22 18.46
CA MET A 639 -9.10 28.69 18.69
C MET A 639 -9.83 29.41 19.83
N GLY A 640 -9.15 29.82 20.90
CA GLY A 640 -9.78 30.59 21.98
C GLY A 640 -10.06 32.05 21.59
N ASN A 641 -9.05 32.71 21.03
CA ASN A 641 -9.01 34.17 20.85
C ASN A 641 -9.59 34.67 19.53
N ASP A 642 -9.35 33.96 18.42
CA ASP A 642 -9.66 34.46 17.07
C ASP A 642 -11.00 33.93 16.53
N VAL A 643 -11.59 32.95 17.20
CA VAL A 643 -12.89 32.37 16.82
C VAL A 643 -14.03 33.23 17.35
N THR A 644 -14.88 33.73 16.44
CA THR A 644 -16.04 34.56 16.79
C THR A 644 -17.22 33.67 17.20
N TRP A 645 -17.41 33.42 18.49
CA TRP A 645 -18.43 32.48 18.99
C TRP A 645 -19.88 32.98 18.92
N ASP A 646 -20.10 34.30 18.83
CA ASP A 646 -21.44 34.91 18.91
C ASP A 646 -22.28 34.86 17.60
N ASP A 647 -21.65 34.62 16.44
CA ASP A 647 -22.33 34.51 15.14
C ASP A 647 -22.03 33.14 14.50
N GLU A 648 -23.07 32.40 14.10
CA GLU A 648 -22.92 31.03 13.57
C GLU A 648 -22.00 30.97 12.33
N LYS A 649 -22.10 31.97 11.43
CA LYS A 649 -21.40 31.96 10.15
C LYS A 649 -19.94 32.40 10.31
N GLU A 650 -19.69 33.45 11.09
CA GLU A 650 -18.32 33.85 11.42
C GLU A 650 -17.63 32.82 12.31
N CYS A 651 -18.34 32.17 13.23
CA CYS A 651 -17.82 31.04 14.02
C CYS A 651 -17.31 29.92 13.10
N PHE A 652 -18.16 29.43 12.18
CA PHE A 652 -17.76 28.36 11.27
C PHE A 652 -16.63 28.78 10.31
N ARG A 653 -16.60 30.05 9.87
CA ARG A 653 -15.50 30.58 9.03
C ARG A 653 -14.19 30.65 9.81
N THR A 654 -14.19 31.24 10.99
CA THR A 654 -12.99 31.46 11.83
C THR A 654 -12.44 30.14 12.38
N ALA A 655 -13.29 29.24 12.90
CA ALA A 655 -12.87 27.91 13.35
C ALA A 655 -12.31 27.05 12.20
N ALA A 656 -12.93 27.09 11.01
CA ALA A 656 -12.38 26.43 9.83
C ALA A 656 -11.04 27.05 9.38
N ALA A 657 -10.85 28.36 9.53
CA ALA A 657 -9.60 29.05 9.19
C ALA A 657 -8.48 28.75 10.19
N ALA A 658 -8.80 28.60 11.48
CA ALA A 658 -7.89 28.13 12.53
C ALA A 658 -7.39 26.70 12.24
N ILE A 659 -8.32 25.79 11.95
CA ILE A 659 -8.00 24.41 11.51
C ILE A 659 -7.18 24.45 10.21
N GLY A 660 -7.54 25.35 9.28
CA GLY A 660 -6.78 25.58 8.04
C GLY A 660 -5.33 25.98 8.30
N ASN A 661 -5.08 26.88 9.26
CA ASN A 661 -3.73 27.32 9.65
C ASN A 661 -2.92 26.17 10.27
N PHE A 662 -3.47 25.50 11.28
CA PHE A 662 -2.77 24.45 12.02
C PHE A 662 -2.45 23.21 11.17
N TYR A 663 -3.25 22.91 10.15
CA TYR A 663 -3.00 21.81 9.21
C TYR A 663 -2.23 22.25 7.94
N ALA A 664 -1.76 23.50 7.85
CA ALA A 664 -0.93 23.95 6.73
C ALA A 664 0.48 23.34 6.80
N LEU A 665 1.08 23.04 5.63
CA LEU A 665 2.41 22.43 5.55
C LEU A 665 3.53 23.47 5.65
N HIS A 666 3.59 24.14 6.82
CA HIS A 666 4.69 24.98 7.24
C HIS A 666 6.04 24.24 7.16
N PRO A 667 7.18 24.95 7.02
CA PRO A 667 8.50 24.38 7.27
C PRO A 667 8.60 23.79 8.69
N PRO A 668 9.42 22.74 8.90
CA PRO A 668 9.76 22.26 10.24
C PRO A 668 10.47 23.36 11.03
N ILE A 669 10.44 23.28 12.36
CA ILE A 669 11.16 24.20 13.25
C ILE A 669 12.69 24.10 13.03
N LEU A 670 13.19 22.89 12.75
CA LEU A 670 14.58 22.66 12.34
C LEU A 670 14.82 23.27 10.93
N PRO A 671 15.82 24.16 10.75
CA PRO A 671 16.16 24.74 9.44
C PRO A 671 16.44 23.71 8.35
N ASN A 672 16.43 24.13 7.09
CA ASN A 672 16.73 23.23 5.99
C ASN A 672 18.21 22.78 6.03
N PRO A 673 18.53 21.48 6.12
CA PRO A 673 19.91 20.98 6.13
C PRO A 673 20.61 21.15 4.77
N SER A 674 19.91 21.59 3.72
CA SER A 674 20.51 21.92 2.42
C SER A 674 21.00 23.37 2.33
N GLY A 675 22.06 23.59 1.54
CA GLY A 675 22.54 24.94 1.21
C GLY A 675 23.22 25.64 2.39
N SER A 676 22.71 26.80 2.79
CA SER A 676 23.28 27.61 3.88
C SER A 676 22.94 27.09 5.29
N GLY A 677 21.83 26.35 5.44
CA GLY A 677 21.36 25.90 6.76
C GLY A 677 22.29 24.89 7.46
N VAL A 678 23.16 24.19 6.71
CA VAL A 678 24.26 23.35 7.24
C VAL A 678 25.07 24.05 8.34
N GLN A 679 25.22 25.38 8.26
CA GLN A 679 25.99 26.15 9.25
C GLN A 679 25.35 26.18 10.65
N VAL A 680 24.03 26.01 10.76
CA VAL A 680 23.31 25.98 12.06
C VAL A 680 23.65 24.70 12.83
N TYR A 681 23.95 23.61 12.13
CA TYR A 681 24.30 22.30 12.71
C TYR A 681 25.78 22.18 13.08
N LYS A 682 26.59 23.24 12.96
CA LYS A 682 27.98 23.26 13.45
C LYS A 682 28.02 23.64 14.91
N LYS A 683 28.75 22.88 15.74
CA LYS A 683 28.82 23.13 17.19
C LYS A 683 29.52 24.46 17.48
N ASN A 684 28.78 25.39 18.11
CA ASN A 684 29.31 26.68 18.54
C ASN A 684 30.34 26.50 19.68
N LYS A 685 31.62 26.41 19.32
CA LYS A 685 32.78 26.19 20.22
C LYS A 685 33.15 27.43 21.04
N ALA A 686 32.15 28.23 21.45
CA ALA A 686 32.28 29.54 22.07
C ALA A 686 32.07 29.55 23.59
N CYS A 687 31.44 28.53 24.17
CA CYS A 687 31.03 28.54 25.58
C CYS A 687 31.93 27.70 26.53
N MET A 688 32.93 26.96 26.02
CA MET A 688 33.88 26.21 26.82
C MET A 688 35.31 26.31 26.26
N ALA A 689 36.01 27.38 26.62
CA ALA A 689 37.42 27.60 26.28
C ALA A 689 38.13 28.44 27.36
N SER A 690 38.38 27.84 28.53
CA SER A 690 39.26 28.42 29.57
C SER A 690 40.32 27.39 30.01
N GLY A 691 41.22 27.02 29.10
CA GLY A 691 42.35 26.14 29.40
C GLY A 691 42.88 25.33 28.23
N GLU A 692 44.08 25.72 27.79
CA GLU A 692 45.08 24.86 27.12
C GLU A 692 44.82 24.39 25.67
N HIS A 693 45.88 23.85 25.05
CA HIS A 693 46.08 23.77 23.60
C HIS A 693 45.35 22.60 22.93
N VAL A 694 44.90 22.83 21.69
CA VAL A 694 44.58 21.78 20.71
C VAL A 694 45.35 22.08 19.42
N ASP A 695 45.92 21.03 18.82
CA ASP A 695 46.74 21.08 17.61
C ASP A 695 45.88 21.08 16.32
N SER A 696 46.43 21.52 15.19
CA SER A 696 45.64 21.83 13.99
C SER A 696 45.43 20.66 13.03
N THR A 697 44.22 20.08 13.03
CA THR A 697 43.65 19.33 11.90
C THR A 697 42.15 19.64 11.75
N ASP A 698 41.76 20.32 10.67
CA ASP A 698 40.38 20.72 10.41
C ASP A 698 39.52 19.59 9.82
N GLU A 699 38.61 19.03 10.61
CA GLU A 699 37.37 18.44 10.12
C GLU A 699 36.18 19.01 10.93
N ASP A 700 35.04 19.24 10.27
CA ASP A 700 33.93 20.03 10.82
C ASP A 700 33.16 19.28 11.94
N ASP A 701 33.19 19.83 13.15
CA ASP A 701 32.54 19.32 14.38
C ASP A 701 31.00 19.56 14.33
N ILE A 702 30.33 18.81 13.45
CA ILE A 702 28.88 18.90 13.17
C ILE A 702 28.09 18.07 14.19
N ASP A 703 26.91 18.57 14.59
CA ASP A 703 25.95 17.78 15.34
C ASP A 703 25.16 16.84 14.42
N HIS A 704 25.71 15.64 14.22
CA HIS A 704 25.16 14.63 13.33
C HIS A 704 23.81 14.04 13.79
N GLU A 705 23.45 14.17 15.07
CA GLU A 705 22.16 13.69 15.58
C GLU A 705 21.05 14.68 15.18
N LEU A 706 21.25 15.96 15.51
CA LEU A 706 20.34 17.04 15.15
C LEU A 706 20.23 17.25 13.62
N LEU A 707 21.32 17.02 12.88
CA LEU A 707 21.30 17.07 11.40
C LEU A 707 20.48 15.93 10.81
N ALA A 708 20.60 14.70 11.33
CA ALA A 708 19.84 13.54 10.83
C ALA A 708 18.33 13.66 11.15
N GLU A 709 17.99 14.27 12.28
CA GLU A 709 16.62 14.64 12.62
C GLU A 709 16.05 15.66 11.61
N ALA A 710 16.80 16.72 11.31
CA ALA A 710 16.43 17.72 10.30
C ALA A 710 16.27 17.10 8.89
N GLU A 711 17.24 16.28 8.45
CA GLU A 711 17.15 15.56 7.16
C GLU A 711 15.90 14.67 7.10
N THR A 712 15.53 14.02 8.20
CA THR A 712 14.33 13.18 8.29
C THR A 712 13.06 14.02 8.21
N ALA A 713 12.94 15.10 8.99
CA ALA A 713 11.78 15.98 9.01
C ALA A 713 11.54 16.65 7.64
N TRP A 714 12.59 17.17 7.00
CA TRP A 714 12.50 17.77 5.67
C TRP A 714 12.16 16.75 4.58
N SER A 715 12.73 15.54 4.62
CA SER A 715 12.40 14.45 3.69
C SER A 715 10.94 14.00 3.85
N GLN A 716 10.45 13.86 5.08
CA GLN A 716 9.05 13.53 5.37
C GLN A 716 8.09 14.61 4.88
N ARG A 717 8.48 15.89 5.03
CA ARG A 717 7.69 17.03 4.52
C ARG A 717 7.62 17.03 2.99
N GLU A 718 8.75 16.91 2.27
CA GLU A 718 8.72 16.83 0.81
C GLU A 718 7.90 15.62 0.31
N TRP A 719 8.08 14.45 0.93
CA TRP A 719 7.28 13.26 0.60
C TRP A 719 5.79 13.52 0.77
N THR A 720 5.38 14.16 1.86
CA THR A 720 3.99 14.49 2.16
C THR A 720 3.42 15.53 1.18
N ILE A 721 4.23 16.52 0.78
CA ILE A 721 3.87 17.50 -0.24
C ILE A 721 3.58 16.77 -1.56
N GLN A 722 4.52 15.95 -2.04
CA GLN A 722 4.39 15.23 -3.31
C GLN A 722 3.25 14.20 -3.34
N HIS A 723 3.09 13.41 -2.27
CA HIS A 723 2.22 12.22 -2.27
C HIS A 723 0.88 12.40 -1.55
N VAL A 724 0.71 13.45 -0.74
CA VAL A 724 -0.55 13.72 -0.03
C VAL A 724 -1.13 15.07 -0.43
N LEU A 725 -0.36 16.17 -0.37
CA LEU A 725 -0.87 17.51 -0.68
C LEU A 725 -1.23 17.65 -2.17
N PHE A 726 -0.31 17.40 -3.09
CA PHE A 726 -0.59 17.57 -4.52
C PHE A 726 -1.76 16.72 -5.03
N PRO A 727 -1.87 15.41 -4.71
CA PRO A 727 -3.04 14.61 -5.07
C PRO A 727 -4.35 15.12 -4.45
N SER A 728 -4.34 15.54 -3.18
CA SER A 728 -5.53 16.08 -2.52
C SER A 728 -5.96 17.43 -3.10
N MET A 729 -5.00 18.29 -3.43
CA MET A 729 -5.24 19.58 -4.10
C MET A 729 -5.93 19.38 -5.45
N ARG A 730 -5.44 18.45 -6.28
CA ARG A 730 -6.02 18.12 -7.59
C ARG A 730 -7.48 17.68 -7.51
N LEU A 731 -7.86 16.98 -6.43
CA LEU A 731 -9.20 16.45 -6.23
C LEU A 731 -10.17 17.46 -5.58
N PHE A 732 -9.68 18.31 -4.67
CA PHE A 732 -10.54 19.04 -3.74
C PHE A 732 -10.37 20.56 -3.69
N LEU A 733 -9.22 21.14 -4.07
CA LEU A 733 -9.00 22.58 -3.93
C LEU A 733 -9.74 23.38 -5.02
N LYS A 734 -10.54 24.35 -4.60
CA LYS A 734 -11.11 25.41 -5.44
C LYS A 734 -10.31 26.71 -5.20
N PRO A 735 -9.26 27.02 -5.97
CA PRO A 735 -8.37 28.14 -5.65
C PRO A 735 -9.11 29.48 -5.75
N PRO A 736 -9.13 30.33 -4.70
CA PRO A 736 -9.77 31.63 -4.75
C PRO A 736 -9.01 32.62 -5.66
N LYS A 737 -9.71 33.64 -6.16
CA LYS A 737 -9.15 34.68 -7.05
C LYS A 737 -7.96 35.45 -6.45
N SER A 738 -7.86 35.56 -5.13
CA SER A 738 -6.70 36.14 -4.43
C SER A 738 -5.38 35.45 -4.80
N MET A 739 -5.38 34.11 -4.91
CA MET A 739 -4.18 33.30 -5.16
C MET A 739 -3.48 33.57 -6.50
N ALA A 740 -4.17 34.24 -7.44
CA ALA A 740 -3.58 34.71 -8.70
C ALA A 740 -2.82 36.05 -8.56
N THR A 741 -2.87 36.68 -7.39
CA THR A 741 -2.40 38.07 -7.15
C THR A 741 -1.60 38.26 -5.87
N ASP A 742 -1.77 37.40 -4.86
CA ASP A 742 -1.07 37.45 -3.57
C ASP A 742 0.33 36.78 -3.57
N GLY A 743 0.74 36.23 -4.72
CA GLY A 743 1.99 35.49 -4.88
C GLY A 743 1.89 33.98 -4.64
N THR A 744 0.70 33.44 -4.35
CA THR A 744 0.50 32.00 -4.14
C THR A 744 0.71 31.18 -5.41
N PHE A 745 0.32 31.69 -6.58
CA PHE A 745 0.69 31.13 -7.89
C PHE A 745 1.41 32.17 -8.74
N VAL A 746 2.68 31.92 -9.08
CA VAL A 746 3.50 32.80 -9.94
C VAL A 746 3.93 32.02 -11.17
N GLN A 747 3.54 32.48 -12.36
CA GLN A 747 4.03 31.88 -13.61
C GLN A 747 5.49 32.30 -13.86
N VAL A 748 6.42 31.36 -13.80
CA VAL A 748 7.87 31.61 -13.89
C VAL A 748 8.35 31.58 -15.35
N CYS A 749 7.83 30.66 -16.16
CA CYS A 749 8.34 30.44 -17.51
C CYS A 749 7.28 29.88 -18.47
N SER A 750 7.54 30.06 -19.77
CA SER A 750 6.84 29.40 -20.87
C SER A 750 7.85 28.59 -21.69
N LEU A 751 7.76 27.27 -21.60
CA LEU A 751 8.60 26.25 -22.24
C LEU A 751 8.32 26.10 -23.75
N VAL A 752 7.84 27.15 -24.42
CA VAL A 752 7.59 27.17 -25.86
C VAL A 752 8.90 27.48 -26.58
N PHE A 753 9.67 26.43 -26.90
CA PHE A 753 10.75 26.52 -27.88
C PHE A 753 10.49 25.61 -29.09
N GLN A 754 11.06 26.01 -30.22
CA GLN A 754 10.64 25.61 -31.55
C GLN A 754 10.96 24.14 -31.87
N ALA A 755 10.08 23.47 -32.61
CA ALA A 755 10.09 22.01 -32.76
C ALA A 755 11.35 21.46 -33.45
N ILE A 756 12.16 20.70 -32.71
CA ILE A 756 13.12 19.71 -33.24
C ILE A 756 12.86 18.37 -32.56
N ARG A 757 12.78 17.31 -33.37
CA ARG A 757 12.20 16.01 -33.00
C ARG A 757 13.25 15.04 -32.44
N THR A 758 13.70 15.26 -31.21
CA THR A 758 14.59 14.34 -30.46
C THR A 758 14.30 14.35 -28.96
N HIS A 759 14.28 13.17 -28.32
CA HIS A 759 14.15 13.03 -26.86
C HIS A 759 15.18 13.90 -26.14
N THR A 760 14.70 14.79 -25.27
CA THR A 760 15.53 15.72 -24.49
C THR A 760 15.12 15.63 -23.03
N THR A 761 15.78 14.76 -22.27
CA THR A 761 15.57 14.61 -20.83
C THR A 761 16.21 15.80 -20.11
N LEU A 762 15.44 16.50 -19.27
CA LEU A 762 15.96 17.61 -18.47
C LEU A 762 16.72 17.06 -17.26
N PHE A 763 18.05 17.20 -17.25
CA PHE A 763 18.88 16.84 -16.10
C PHE A 763 19.26 18.09 -15.29
N LEU A 764 18.75 18.16 -14.06
CA LEU A 764 19.22 19.09 -13.04
C LEU A 764 20.33 18.41 -12.22
N TYR A 765 21.47 19.09 -12.08
CA TYR A 765 22.58 18.63 -11.24
C TYR A 765 22.92 19.69 -10.19
N PRO A 766 23.01 19.35 -8.90
CA PRO A 766 23.57 20.25 -7.90
C PRO A 766 25.07 20.39 -8.12
N LYS A 767 25.57 21.63 -8.23
CA LYS A 767 27.00 21.91 -8.15
C LYS A 767 27.42 21.99 -6.69
N ARG A 768 28.44 21.23 -6.30
CA ARG A 768 29.10 21.44 -5.01
C ARG A 768 29.67 22.87 -4.94
N ASN A 769 29.41 23.53 -3.81
CA ASN A 769 30.03 24.77 -3.33
C ASN A 769 29.65 26.11 -4.02
N ILE A 770 28.51 26.22 -4.74
CA ILE A 770 27.90 27.53 -5.07
C ILE A 770 26.36 27.41 -5.00
N PRO A 771 25.63 28.35 -4.35
CA PRO A 771 24.16 28.38 -4.35
C PRO A 771 23.61 28.90 -5.70
N SER A 772 23.73 28.10 -6.76
CA SER A 772 23.15 28.40 -8.08
C SER A 772 22.98 27.14 -8.93
N TRP A 773 21.78 26.90 -9.44
CA TRP A 773 21.54 25.89 -10.48
C TRP A 773 22.09 26.34 -11.83
N SER A 774 22.70 25.43 -12.59
CA SER A 774 23.12 25.72 -13.97
C SER A 774 22.57 24.68 -14.95
N VAL A 775 21.58 25.07 -15.74
CA VAL A 775 21.02 24.23 -16.81
C VAL A 775 22.09 23.95 -17.87
N ARG A 776 22.27 22.68 -18.22
CA ARG A 776 23.10 22.25 -19.36
C ARG A 776 22.29 21.32 -20.25
N PHE A 777 22.22 21.65 -21.53
CA PHE A 777 21.77 20.74 -22.57
C PHE A 777 22.96 19.92 -23.07
N SER A 778 22.83 18.59 -23.11
CA SER A 778 23.84 17.68 -23.64
C SER A 778 23.22 16.73 -24.66
N THR A 779 23.57 16.92 -25.94
CA THR A 779 23.12 16.06 -27.03
C THR A 779 24.14 14.94 -27.29
N LEU A 780 23.67 13.68 -27.29
CA LEU A 780 24.44 12.55 -27.82
C LEU A 780 24.44 12.64 -29.35
N SER A 781 25.55 13.10 -29.94
CA SER A 781 25.72 13.18 -31.39
C SER A 781 26.69 12.09 -31.88
N ASN A 782 26.24 11.31 -32.87
CA ASN A 782 27.12 10.46 -33.66
C ASN A 782 27.81 11.29 -34.76
N ASN A 783 29.03 10.88 -35.12
CA ASN A 783 29.96 11.56 -36.03
C ASN A 783 29.35 12.34 -37.22
N SER A 784 29.52 13.67 -37.25
CA SER A 784 30.09 14.40 -38.41
C SER A 784 30.35 15.89 -38.07
N PRO A 785 31.31 16.59 -38.75
CA PRO A 785 31.67 17.96 -38.39
C PRO A 785 31.25 19.03 -39.43
N ARG A 786 30.64 20.15 -38.97
CA ARG A 786 30.87 21.56 -39.43
C ARG A 786 29.73 22.54 -39.04
N SER A 787 29.96 23.37 -38.03
CA SER A 787 29.59 24.81 -37.97
C SER A 787 30.09 25.42 -36.64
N ARG A 788 30.16 26.75 -36.52
CA ARG A 788 30.65 27.45 -35.32
C ARG A 788 29.64 28.50 -34.83
N LEU A 789 29.10 28.30 -33.61
CA LEU A 789 28.66 29.35 -32.67
C LEU A 789 27.50 30.28 -33.16
N PRO A 790 26.93 31.21 -32.36
CA PRO A 790 27.35 31.71 -31.03
C PRO A 790 26.27 31.80 -29.93
N TYR A 791 26.69 32.37 -28.79
CA TYR A 791 25.96 32.83 -27.59
C TYR A 791 25.32 31.81 -26.63
N ILE A 792 25.75 31.93 -25.36
CA ILE A 792 25.11 31.37 -24.16
C ILE A 792 24.56 32.56 -23.37
N SER A 793 23.28 32.54 -23.00
CA SER A 793 22.64 33.54 -22.14
C SER A 793 22.44 33.01 -20.73
N THR A 794 23.25 33.47 -19.78
CA THR A 794 23.06 33.15 -18.35
C THR A 794 22.02 34.08 -17.75
N LEU A 795 20.89 33.54 -17.32
CA LEU A 795 19.90 34.29 -16.51
C LEU A 795 20.36 34.37 -15.05
N TYR A 796 20.14 35.53 -14.44
CA TYR A 796 20.45 35.84 -13.05
C TYR A 796 19.17 36.35 -12.39
N VAL A 797 18.87 35.88 -11.18
CA VAL A 797 17.69 36.33 -10.40
C VAL A 797 18.19 36.85 -9.06
N PRO A 798 17.99 38.15 -8.74
CA PRO A 798 18.37 38.71 -7.44
C PRO A 798 17.33 38.36 -6.37
N GLY A 799 17.80 38.04 -5.16
CA GLY A 799 16.94 37.87 -3.98
C GLY A 799 16.49 39.22 -3.38
N PRO A 800 15.42 39.22 -2.56
CA PRO A 800 14.88 40.45 -1.97
C PRO A 800 15.72 40.95 -0.78
N THR A 801 15.90 42.26 -0.68
CA THR A 801 16.44 42.95 0.51
C THR A 801 15.45 43.97 1.07
N SER A 802 15.65 44.34 2.34
CA SER A 802 14.58 44.84 3.22
C SER A 802 14.28 46.34 3.13
N ARG A 803 12.99 46.67 2.93
CA ARG A 803 12.20 47.83 3.43
C ARG A 803 12.67 49.29 3.19
N GLN A 804 11.65 50.16 3.09
CA GLN A 804 11.65 51.64 3.24
C GLN A 804 12.42 52.52 2.23
N ALA A 805 11.70 53.24 1.35
CA ALA A 805 11.43 54.69 1.52
C ALA A 805 10.63 55.35 0.37
N LEU A 806 9.56 56.05 0.76
CA LEU A 806 8.96 57.29 0.21
C LEU A 806 9.17 57.73 -1.28
N LEU A 807 8.01 57.82 -1.97
CA LEU A 807 7.54 58.97 -2.78
C LEU A 807 8.10 59.32 -4.18
N SER A 808 7.16 59.85 -4.97
CA SER A 808 7.28 60.81 -6.09
C SER A 808 7.25 60.31 -7.55
N ARG A 809 6.66 61.18 -8.39
CA ARG A 809 6.38 61.11 -9.84
C ARG A 809 7.30 62.14 -10.55
N PRO A 810 7.24 62.34 -11.89
CA PRO A 810 7.29 61.40 -13.02
C PRO A 810 8.24 61.92 -14.15
N TRP A 811 8.09 61.37 -15.37
CA TRP A 811 8.29 62.04 -16.67
C TRP A 811 9.71 62.45 -17.15
N ALA A 812 10.17 61.65 -18.12
CA ALA A 812 10.28 62.03 -19.54
C ALA A 812 11.52 62.76 -20.11
N HIS A 813 11.66 62.53 -21.43
CA HIS A 813 12.57 63.11 -22.42
C HIS A 813 14.09 62.88 -22.31
N LEU A 814 14.90 63.08 -23.37
CA LEU A 814 14.81 62.75 -24.82
C LEU A 814 16.11 63.28 -25.47
N CYS A 815 16.95 62.41 -26.06
CA CYS A 815 17.99 62.73 -27.07
C CYS A 815 18.46 61.38 -27.66
N SER A 816 18.26 60.99 -28.93
CA SER A 816 18.55 61.60 -30.24
C SER A 816 19.98 61.36 -30.73
N GLY A 817 20.12 60.75 -31.92
CA GLY A 817 21.38 60.28 -32.52
C GLY A 817 21.16 58.89 -33.13
N GLU A 818 20.47 58.78 -34.28
CA GLU A 818 21.00 58.93 -35.64
C GLU A 818 21.96 57.81 -36.09
N ARG A 819 21.50 57.03 -37.09
CA ARG A 819 22.31 56.39 -38.16
C ARG A 819 23.30 55.26 -37.73
N GLU A 820 23.75 54.36 -38.60
CA GLU A 820 23.39 54.03 -39.99
C GLU A 820 23.58 52.52 -40.29
N GLN A 821 23.22 52.11 -41.52
CA GLN A 821 23.72 50.98 -42.32
C GLN A 821 24.59 49.89 -41.62
N GLN A 822 24.12 48.65 -41.51
CA GLN A 822 24.14 47.59 -42.54
C GLN A 822 25.50 46.88 -42.76
N HIS A 823 25.40 45.55 -42.98
CA HIS A 823 26.35 44.61 -43.59
C HIS A 823 27.55 44.05 -42.77
N LEU A 824 27.70 42.72 -42.93
CA LEU A 824 28.88 41.86 -42.72
C LEU A 824 29.35 41.69 -41.26
N ALA A 825 29.36 40.47 -40.70
CA ALA A 825 29.33 39.12 -41.29
C ALA A 825 28.61 38.09 -40.39
#